data_AF-A0A6C0H3A6-F1
#
_entry.id   AF-A0A6C0H3A6-F1
#
_cell.length_a   1.000
_cell.length_b   1.000
_cell.length_c   1.000
_cell.angle_alpha   90.00
_cell.angle_beta   90.00
_cell.angle_gamma   90.00
#
_symmetry.space_group_name_H-M   'P 1'
#
loop_
_entity.id
_entity.type
_entity.pdbx_description
1 polymer ?
#
loop_
_entity_poly.entity_id
_entity_poly.type
_entity_poly.pdbx_seq_one_letter_code
_entity_poly.pdbx_strand_id
1 'polypeptide(L)'
;MKETLSKPIICFYIGYTPDFISTTKGVYGAELALKSLAEEFSLTHNVYIFGKCISDNKIGNIQFFNSNSLNQFMNFHTVDVMIVSRYINYFIEFDNKAVKTYIWFHDVLAQPAWNGMFFPDNAKFLLQNIIHNVNGIVVLTEWHRNIVRKYYSNIDPSKIFIIGNAIDVSRYDKKVERVKNRFIYTSNPVRGLKYLVDNFASIRNEIPDAELFVYRGDEDFGDENQTLLETIKTTEYIKFMGRVENESLAEHQMTADFWYYPTAWAETFCISALEAMAAGCICITSDIAALTDTIGDRGVLLRENIYSDEYSKEALDKIIEFSKNEELKETFRNKGIEWAKNQSWPIRINEWLNMIGYEPIQPNITVKLMCNWTDHKTLLSIYKRFCEPGGRWGDVIFTDNEKADFYCIINFPRSDEYWEREKSILLSMEELQNRKTYFPNEWIIPKRDHFFNYFFKRNSIEWHLDKTYSELLTMKIEKTKVLSSVTSSEYRLPGHVKRINMISHFVQENLDFDLYGRSNKFNFKNYIGSLPDYTKDAGIFPYKYTIACENAYVDNYFTEKLVDAVLGECLCFYYGCPNISSHIDDRAYILINADDPEGSLQIIKDSIDNGEWEKRIDIIKQEKMKILNKLQLIPIVESIVTGKIETENFYEDCSIRVINLERRKDRWNAFVEHANNIQFKNYTRFDATDGKSLIMDDEMMTIFRIEDEFVGKRWPQLTHNYFAGVLGCAMSHMRMWQETSNSNNDFIVLEDDVQLDTDFNKKFNNIYSDIKGDQKWDILYLDFYDDEHGETLYGDTFIYDGVMQFSKAMRLFGGGTCGYVLRPKGAIKLLQLVKQFGIKQPVDHFMIDHFDTLCVYKTVPHLVTSTIYGINGTDTDIQNCTTVIPH
;
A
#
# COMPACT_ATOMS: atom_id res chain seq x y z
N MET A 1 20.88 -16.15 10.94
CA MET A 1 20.47 -16.36 9.54
C MET A 1 19.43 -17.47 9.53
N LYS A 2 18.13 -17.15 9.46
CA LYS A 2 17.10 -18.15 9.15
C LYS A 2 17.23 -18.43 7.66
N GLU A 3 17.52 -19.69 7.28
CA GLU A 3 17.39 -20.14 5.90
C GLU A 3 15.99 -19.74 5.41
N THR A 4 15.92 -18.92 4.35
CA THR A 4 14.69 -18.66 3.62
C THR A 4 14.25 -19.97 2.99
N LEU A 5 13.38 -20.72 3.68
CA LEU A 5 12.68 -21.87 3.12
C LEU A 5 12.03 -21.44 1.81
N SER A 6 12.43 -22.04 0.69
CA SER A 6 11.83 -21.75 -0.61
C SER A 6 10.33 -22.06 -0.56
N LYS A 7 9.49 -21.17 -1.10
CA LYS A 7 8.03 -21.40 -1.17
C LYS A 7 7.73 -22.76 -1.85
N PRO A 8 6.71 -23.51 -1.41
CA PRO A 8 6.31 -24.77 -2.04
C PRO A 8 5.89 -24.56 -3.50
N ILE A 9 6.03 -25.59 -4.32
CA ILE A 9 5.80 -25.56 -5.77
C ILE A 9 4.43 -26.17 -6.11
N ILE A 10 3.59 -25.37 -6.77
CA ILE A 10 2.33 -25.81 -7.36
C ILE A 10 2.45 -25.76 -8.88
N CYS A 11 2.16 -26.87 -9.54
CA CYS A 11 2.12 -27.00 -10.99
C CYS A 11 0.69 -27.23 -11.47
N PHE A 12 0.30 -26.56 -12.55
CA PHE A 12 -0.91 -26.87 -13.31
C PHE A 12 -0.53 -27.53 -14.64
N TYR A 13 -1.22 -28.60 -15.01
CA TYR A 13 -1.20 -29.15 -16.36
C TYR A 13 -2.54 -28.88 -17.05
N ILE A 14 -2.50 -28.28 -18.24
CA ILE A 14 -3.71 -27.77 -18.91
C ILE A 14 -3.95 -28.39 -20.30
N GLY A 15 -3.20 -29.44 -20.64
CA GLY A 15 -3.38 -30.19 -21.89
C GLY A 15 -3.27 -29.32 -23.15
N TYR A 16 -4.31 -29.39 -23.99
CA TYR A 16 -4.39 -28.72 -25.30
C TYR A 16 -5.15 -27.38 -25.25
N THR A 17 -5.30 -26.81 -24.05
CA THR A 17 -5.90 -25.46 -23.91
C THR A 17 -5.13 -24.47 -24.80
N PRO A 18 -5.83 -23.69 -25.65
CA PRO A 18 -5.20 -22.68 -26.50
C PRO A 18 -4.37 -21.68 -25.69
N ASP A 19 -3.41 -21.02 -26.36
CA ASP A 19 -2.63 -19.98 -25.69
C ASP A 19 -3.50 -18.77 -25.36
N PHE A 20 -3.82 -18.62 -24.07
CA PHE A 20 -4.56 -17.49 -23.52
C PHE A 20 -3.63 -16.43 -22.89
N ILE A 21 -2.31 -16.59 -23.01
CA ILE A 21 -1.30 -15.68 -22.47
C ILE A 21 -1.04 -14.54 -23.46
N SER A 22 -0.98 -14.85 -24.76
CA SER A 22 -0.65 -13.91 -25.81
C SER A 22 -1.77 -12.90 -26.12
N THR A 23 -3.01 -13.16 -25.72
CA THR A 23 -4.13 -12.23 -25.86
C THR A 23 -5.04 -12.24 -24.63
N THR A 24 -5.25 -11.08 -24.00
CA THR A 24 -6.25 -10.91 -22.93
C THR A 24 -7.68 -10.83 -23.47
N LYS A 25 -7.84 -10.53 -24.76
CA LYS A 25 -9.15 -10.48 -25.43
C LYS A 25 -9.72 -11.89 -25.61
N GLY A 26 -10.89 -12.14 -25.02
CA GLY A 26 -11.68 -13.34 -25.30
C GLY A 26 -11.36 -14.57 -24.46
N VAL A 27 -10.69 -14.40 -23.31
CA VAL A 27 -10.49 -15.48 -22.33
C VAL A 27 -11.71 -15.56 -21.41
N TYR A 28 -12.46 -16.66 -21.50
CA TYR A 28 -13.70 -16.88 -20.76
C TYR A 28 -13.66 -18.20 -20.01
N GLY A 29 -14.60 -18.40 -19.08
CA GLY A 29 -14.89 -19.73 -18.56
C GLY A 29 -13.73 -20.36 -17.76
N ALA A 30 -13.36 -21.58 -18.15
CA ALA A 30 -12.40 -22.41 -17.42
C ALA A 30 -10.97 -21.84 -17.45
N GLU A 31 -10.58 -21.23 -18.58
CA GLU A 31 -9.27 -20.63 -18.77
C GLU A 31 -9.10 -19.40 -17.87
N LEU A 32 -10.13 -18.57 -17.76
CA LEU A 32 -10.14 -17.43 -16.83
C LEU A 32 -10.09 -17.91 -15.37
N ALA A 33 -10.87 -18.95 -15.04
CA ALA A 33 -10.89 -19.54 -13.71
C ALA A 33 -9.52 -20.08 -13.29
N LEU A 34 -8.84 -20.80 -14.19
CA LEU A 34 -7.48 -21.28 -14.00
C LEU A 34 -6.52 -20.13 -13.74
N LYS A 35 -6.55 -19.09 -14.58
CA LYS A 35 -5.66 -17.92 -14.44
C LYS A 35 -5.83 -17.28 -13.07
N SER A 36 -7.07 -16.97 -12.67
CA SER A 36 -7.34 -16.30 -11.40
C SER A 36 -6.97 -17.16 -10.19
N LEU A 37 -7.24 -18.47 -10.22
CA LEU A 37 -6.83 -19.37 -9.14
C LEU A 37 -5.30 -19.45 -9.02
N ALA A 38 -4.58 -19.51 -10.15
CA ALA A 38 -3.12 -19.52 -10.17
C ALA A 38 -2.53 -18.21 -9.62
N GLU A 39 -3.17 -17.07 -9.89
CA GLU A 39 -2.80 -15.76 -9.33
C GLU A 39 -2.93 -15.78 -7.80
N GLU A 40 -4.02 -16.31 -7.25
CA GLU A 40 -4.19 -16.45 -5.79
C GLU A 40 -3.15 -17.39 -5.15
N PHE A 41 -2.88 -18.55 -5.76
CA PHE A 41 -1.84 -19.45 -5.24
C PHE A 41 -0.46 -18.78 -5.23
N SER A 42 -0.16 -17.88 -6.17
CA SER A 42 1.16 -17.24 -6.29
C SER A 42 1.51 -16.34 -5.09
N LEU A 43 0.53 -15.97 -4.27
CA LEU A 43 0.74 -15.23 -3.03
C LEU A 43 1.60 -16.05 -2.05
N THR A 44 1.31 -17.34 -1.91
CA THR A 44 1.95 -18.22 -0.92
C THR A 44 2.86 -19.30 -1.54
N HIS A 45 2.72 -19.58 -2.84
CA HIS A 45 3.41 -20.66 -3.54
C HIS A 45 4.19 -20.17 -4.76
N ASN A 46 5.16 -20.95 -5.21
CA ASN A 46 5.76 -20.81 -6.53
C ASN A 46 4.87 -21.54 -7.54
N VAL A 47 4.27 -20.81 -8.48
CA VAL A 47 3.24 -21.35 -9.39
C VAL A 47 3.77 -21.49 -10.81
N TYR A 48 3.55 -22.67 -11.39
CA TYR A 48 3.97 -23.06 -12.74
C TYR A 48 2.80 -23.62 -13.53
N ILE A 49 2.65 -23.25 -14.80
CA ILE A 49 1.59 -23.73 -15.68
C ILE A 49 2.20 -24.36 -16.93
N PHE A 50 1.83 -25.60 -17.22
CA PHE A 50 2.33 -26.38 -18.35
C PHE A 50 1.20 -26.74 -19.32
N GLY A 51 1.35 -26.37 -20.60
CA GLY A 51 0.39 -26.69 -21.66
C GLY A 51 1.08 -26.99 -23.00
N LYS A 52 0.39 -27.72 -23.89
CA LYS A 52 0.93 -28.08 -25.22
C LYS A 52 1.03 -26.87 -26.15
N CYS A 53 0.05 -25.97 -26.07
CA CYS A 53 -0.03 -24.77 -26.89
C CYS A 53 0.61 -23.55 -26.24
N ILE A 54 1.17 -23.70 -25.04
CA ILE A 54 1.75 -22.60 -24.25
C ILE A 54 3.23 -22.41 -24.63
N SER A 55 3.62 -21.16 -24.83
CA SER A 55 5.02 -20.75 -24.96
C SER A 55 5.61 -20.35 -23.62
N ASP A 56 6.91 -20.55 -23.45
CA ASP A 56 7.65 -20.17 -22.24
C ASP A 56 7.54 -18.66 -21.98
N ASN A 57 6.97 -18.28 -20.84
CA ASN A 57 6.71 -16.89 -20.49
C ASN A 57 6.56 -16.71 -18.97
N LYS A 58 6.60 -15.47 -18.48
CA LYS A 58 6.33 -15.11 -17.09
C LYS A 58 5.38 -13.92 -17.02
N ILE A 59 4.24 -14.10 -16.36
CA ILE A 59 3.29 -13.01 -16.08
C ILE A 59 3.11 -12.90 -14.57
N GLY A 60 3.42 -11.72 -14.03
CA GLY A 60 3.43 -11.50 -12.59
C GLY A 60 4.34 -12.50 -11.87
N ASN A 61 3.77 -13.25 -10.93
CA ASN A 61 4.47 -14.28 -10.15
C ASN A 61 4.30 -15.70 -10.70
N ILE A 62 3.65 -15.87 -11.86
CA ILE A 62 3.36 -17.17 -12.47
C ILE A 62 4.31 -17.41 -13.64
N GLN A 63 4.85 -18.62 -13.72
CA GLN A 63 5.69 -19.07 -14.82
C GLN A 63 4.93 -20.05 -15.72
N PHE A 64 5.02 -19.83 -17.02
CA PHE A 64 4.35 -20.62 -18.04
C PHE A 64 5.38 -21.34 -18.88
N PHE A 65 5.12 -22.60 -19.18
CA PHE A 65 6.04 -23.46 -19.91
C PHE A 65 5.29 -24.34 -20.91
N ASN A 66 5.98 -24.65 -22.02
CA ASN A 66 5.52 -25.73 -22.86
C ASN A 66 5.59 -27.07 -22.11
N SER A 67 4.53 -27.88 -22.18
CA SER A 67 4.47 -29.17 -21.45
C SER A 67 5.58 -30.16 -21.83
N ASN A 68 6.29 -30.00 -22.96
CA ASN A 68 7.43 -30.84 -23.31
C ASN A 68 8.59 -30.74 -22.30
N SER A 69 8.70 -29.64 -21.55
CA SER A 69 9.71 -29.47 -20.51
C SER A 69 9.30 -30.05 -19.14
N LEU A 70 8.06 -30.54 -18.99
CA LEU A 70 7.51 -30.93 -17.69
C LEU A 70 8.27 -32.09 -17.02
N ASN A 71 8.60 -33.16 -17.78
CA ASN A 71 9.40 -34.27 -17.25
C ASN A 71 10.79 -33.80 -16.79
N GLN A 72 11.42 -32.90 -17.55
CA GLN A 72 12.70 -32.32 -17.17
C GLN A 72 12.54 -31.49 -15.90
N PHE A 73 11.52 -30.64 -15.82
CA PHE A 73 11.24 -29.81 -14.65
C PHE A 73 11.07 -30.65 -13.38
N MET A 74 10.25 -31.71 -13.44
CA MET A 74 10.02 -32.64 -12.31
C MET A 74 11.25 -33.48 -11.91
N ASN A 75 12.28 -33.56 -12.77
CA ASN A 75 13.54 -34.21 -12.42
C ASN A 75 14.47 -33.29 -11.61
N PHE A 76 14.31 -31.97 -11.74
CA PHE A 76 15.15 -30.98 -11.05
C PHE A 76 14.45 -30.30 -9.87
N HIS A 77 13.11 -30.42 -9.77
CA HIS A 77 12.32 -29.78 -8.74
C HIS A 77 11.35 -30.77 -8.10
N THR A 78 11.21 -30.69 -6.78
CA THR A 78 10.12 -31.36 -6.08
C THR A 78 8.84 -30.57 -6.30
N VAL A 79 7.86 -31.16 -6.97
CA VAL A 79 6.52 -30.58 -7.15
C VAL A 79 5.65 -31.02 -5.97
N ASP A 80 5.29 -30.09 -5.09
CA ASP A 80 4.46 -30.38 -3.91
C ASP A 80 3.03 -30.73 -4.31
N VAL A 81 2.46 -29.97 -5.25
CA VAL A 81 1.10 -30.23 -5.76
C VAL A 81 1.04 -30.09 -7.28
N MET A 82 0.52 -31.13 -7.94
CA MET A 82 0.13 -31.11 -9.35
C MET A 82 -1.39 -31.01 -9.47
N ILE A 83 -1.88 -30.02 -10.22
CA ILE A 83 -3.30 -29.85 -10.56
C ILE A 83 -3.47 -30.10 -12.06
N VAL A 84 -4.07 -31.24 -12.40
CA VAL A 84 -4.39 -31.62 -13.79
C VAL A 84 -5.75 -31.02 -14.13
N SER A 85 -5.78 -29.95 -14.92
CA SER A 85 -7.02 -29.30 -15.34
C SER A 85 -7.56 -29.95 -16.61
N ARG A 86 -8.75 -30.55 -16.52
CA ARG A 86 -9.56 -31.15 -17.60
C ARG A 86 -8.98 -32.39 -18.28
N TYR A 87 -7.73 -32.33 -18.74
CA TYR A 87 -7.15 -33.25 -19.72
C TYR A 87 -6.43 -34.44 -19.08
N ILE A 88 -7.01 -35.63 -19.20
CA ILE A 88 -6.53 -36.84 -18.51
C ILE A 88 -5.31 -37.50 -19.18
N ASN A 89 -4.96 -37.10 -20.39
CA ASN A 89 -3.77 -37.60 -21.11
C ASN A 89 -2.45 -37.32 -20.38
N TYR A 90 -2.43 -36.41 -19.38
CA TYR A 90 -1.31 -36.21 -18.47
C TYR A 90 -0.71 -37.53 -17.98
N PHE A 91 -1.56 -38.46 -17.54
CA PHE A 91 -1.15 -39.72 -16.93
C PHE A 91 -0.65 -40.77 -17.94
N ILE A 92 -0.65 -40.44 -19.23
CA ILE A 92 -0.07 -41.26 -20.30
C ILE A 92 1.23 -40.64 -20.78
N GLU A 93 1.31 -39.32 -20.85
CA GLU A 93 2.46 -38.60 -21.40
C GLU A 93 3.58 -38.37 -20.39
N PHE A 94 3.25 -38.27 -19.11
CA PHE A 94 4.19 -37.85 -18.07
C PHE A 94 4.28 -38.85 -16.93
N ASP A 95 5.49 -38.98 -16.39
CA ASP A 95 5.74 -39.75 -15.18
C ASP A 95 5.38 -38.86 -13.97
N ASN A 96 4.27 -39.16 -13.31
CA ASN A 96 3.75 -38.31 -12.24
C ASN A 96 4.56 -38.46 -10.95
N LYS A 97 5.49 -37.52 -10.71
CA LYS A 97 6.38 -37.50 -9.53
C LYS A 97 5.96 -36.50 -8.45
N ALA A 98 4.80 -35.83 -8.61
CA ALA A 98 4.33 -34.85 -7.64
C ALA A 98 3.93 -35.49 -6.31
N VAL A 99 4.16 -34.79 -5.20
CA VAL A 99 3.84 -35.30 -3.85
C VAL A 99 2.34 -35.49 -3.68
N LYS A 100 1.54 -34.52 -4.12
CA LYS A 100 0.09 -34.64 -4.26
C LYS A 100 -0.36 -34.32 -5.67
N THR A 101 -1.36 -35.05 -6.16
CA THR A 101 -1.97 -34.82 -7.48
C THR A 101 -3.47 -34.73 -7.37
N TYR A 102 -4.05 -33.69 -7.93
CA TYR A 102 -5.49 -33.47 -8.02
C TYR A 102 -5.90 -33.28 -9.47
N ILE A 103 -7.12 -33.72 -9.81
CA ILE A 103 -7.71 -33.49 -11.13
C ILE A 103 -8.85 -32.50 -10.97
N TRP A 104 -8.83 -31.40 -11.72
CA TRP A 104 -9.87 -30.38 -11.68
C TRP A 104 -10.77 -30.48 -12.91
N PHE A 105 -12.04 -30.83 -12.71
CA PHE A 105 -13.02 -30.96 -13.77
C PHE A 105 -13.72 -29.63 -14.04
N HIS A 106 -13.55 -29.11 -15.25
CA HIS A 106 -14.39 -28.03 -15.78
C HIS A 106 -15.47 -28.51 -16.75
N ASP A 107 -15.30 -29.70 -17.31
CA ASP A 107 -16.28 -30.39 -18.13
C ASP A 107 -17.01 -31.45 -17.29
N VAL A 108 -18.16 -31.94 -17.75
CA VAL A 108 -19.01 -32.88 -16.98
C VAL A 108 -18.25 -34.16 -16.57
N LEU A 109 -17.26 -34.55 -17.38
CA LEU A 109 -16.34 -35.66 -17.16
C LEU A 109 -14.93 -35.25 -17.61
N ALA A 110 -13.92 -36.08 -17.34
CA ALA A 110 -12.55 -35.82 -17.78
C ALA A 110 -12.45 -35.71 -19.31
N GLN A 111 -11.67 -34.75 -19.83
CA GLN A 111 -11.43 -34.59 -21.26
C GLN A 111 -10.55 -35.73 -21.78
N PRO A 112 -11.06 -36.57 -22.72
CA PRO A 112 -10.37 -37.78 -23.16
C PRO A 112 -9.52 -37.56 -24.42
N ALA A 113 -9.26 -36.31 -24.81
CA ALA A 113 -8.50 -35.98 -26.00
C ALA A 113 -7.00 -36.30 -25.82
N TRP A 114 -6.40 -36.94 -26.83
CA TRP A 114 -4.97 -37.22 -26.91
C TRP A 114 -4.52 -37.33 -28.37
N ASN A 115 -3.56 -36.48 -28.77
CA ASN A 115 -2.96 -36.44 -30.11
C ASN A 115 -3.97 -36.50 -31.28
N GLY A 116 -5.04 -35.69 -31.19
CA GLY A 116 -6.09 -35.61 -32.22
C GLY A 116 -7.09 -36.77 -32.20
N MET A 117 -6.98 -37.69 -31.24
CA MET A 117 -7.94 -38.77 -31.00
C MET A 117 -8.65 -38.59 -29.66
N PHE A 118 -9.74 -39.33 -29.45
CA PHE A 118 -10.41 -39.43 -28.16
C PHE A 118 -10.30 -40.86 -27.62
N PHE A 119 -10.01 -41.01 -26.32
CA PHE A 119 -10.06 -42.33 -25.68
C PHE A 119 -11.47 -42.91 -25.73
N PRO A 120 -11.60 -44.25 -25.91
CA PRO A 120 -12.88 -44.92 -25.81
C PRO A 120 -13.51 -44.70 -24.42
N ASP A 121 -14.84 -44.75 -24.37
CA ASP A 121 -15.63 -44.61 -23.14
C ASP A 121 -15.31 -43.35 -22.32
N ASN A 122 -14.91 -42.25 -22.99
CA ASN A 122 -14.47 -41.01 -22.37
C ASN A 122 -13.37 -41.21 -21.30
N ALA A 123 -12.38 -42.06 -21.61
CA ALA A 123 -11.28 -42.41 -20.72
C ALA A 123 -11.73 -42.97 -19.35
N LYS A 124 -12.94 -43.55 -19.27
CA LYS A 124 -13.52 -44.09 -18.02
C LYS A 124 -12.56 -45.02 -17.29
N PHE A 125 -12.09 -46.04 -18.00
CA PHE A 125 -11.25 -47.09 -17.43
C PHE A 125 -9.84 -46.58 -17.11
N LEU A 126 -9.33 -45.60 -17.86
CA LEU A 126 -8.06 -44.95 -17.53
C LEU A 126 -8.16 -44.28 -16.16
N LEU A 127 -9.13 -43.40 -15.96
CA LEU A 127 -9.31 -42.71 -14.67
C LEU A 127 -9.52 -43.70 -13.52
N GLN A 128 -10.35 -44.73 -13.73
CA GLN A 128 -10.55 -45.78 -12.72
C GLN A 128 -9.26 -46.52 -12.36
N ASN A 129 -8.38 -46.76 -13.34
CA ASN A 129 -7.11 -47.44 -13.10
C ASN A 129 -6.10 -46.54 -12.40
N ILE A 130 -6.06 -45.23 -12.69
CA ILE A 130 -5.07 -44.32 -12.10
C ILE A 130 -5.51 -43.65 -10.79
N ILE A 131 -6.79 -43.79 -10.38
CA ILE A 131 -7.35 -43.05 -9.23
C ILE A 131 -6.60 -43.31 -7.92
N HIS A 132 -5.90 -44.42 -7.79
CA HIS A 132 -5.06 -44.72 -6.62
C HIS A 132 -3.83 -43.81 -6.53
N ASN A 133 -3.34 -43.30 -7.67
CA ASN A 133 -2.21 -42.35 -7.79
C ASN A 133 -2.65 -40.88 -7.76
N VAL A 134 -3.93 -40.61 -7.48
CA VAL A 134 -4.52 -39.28 -7.41
C VAL A 134 -5.10 -39.06 -6.01
N ASN A 135 -4.80 -37.92 -5.41
CA ASN A 135 -5.27 -37.56 -4.07
C ASN A 135 -6.73 -37.11 -4.07
N GLY A 136 -7.19 -36.47 -5.15
CA GLY A 136 -8.58 -36.05 -5.27
C GLY A 136 -9.00 -35.59 -6.66
N ILE A 137 -10.32 -35.55 -6.86
CA ILE A 137 -10.98 -34.95 -8.01
C ILE A 137 -11.80 -33.77 -7.49
N VAL A 138 -11.56 -32.60 -8.05
CA VAL A 138 -12.31 -31.39 -7.75
C VAL A 138 -13.39 -31.20 -8.81
N VAL A 139 -14.64 -31.20 -8.37
CA VAL A 139 -15.84 -30.89 -9.16
C VAL A 139 -16.44 -29.57 -8.66
N LEU A 140 -17.36 -29.00 -9.42
CA LEU A 140 -17.77 -27.60 -9.21
C LEU A 140 -19.08 -27.43 -8.41
N THR A 141 -19.95 -28.45 -8.42
CA THR A 141 -21.28 -28.40 -7.78
C THR A 141 -21.70 -29.78 -7.26
N GLU A 142 -22.78 -29.84 -6.48
CA GLU A 142 -23.31 -31.09 -5.94
C GLU A 142 -23.91 -31.95 -7.05
N TRP A 143 -24.60 -31.35 -8.02
CA TRP A 143 -25.02 -32.01 -9.25
C TRP A 143 -23.83 -32.67 -9.96
N HIS A 144 -22.72 -31.93 -10.13
CA HIS A 144 -21.53 -32.43 -10.82
C HIS A 144 -20.90 -33.61 -10.05
N ARG A 145 -20.80 -33.54 -8.71
CA ARG A 145 -20.37 -34.65 -7.85
C ARG A 145 -21.21 -35.90 -8.10
N ASN A 146 -22.53 -35.76 -8.15
CA ASN A 146 -23.45 -36.89 -8.32
C ASN A 146 -23.32 -37.56 -9.70
N ILE A 147 -23.12 -36.78 -10.77
CA ILE A 147 -22.84 -37.31 -12.11
C ILE A 147 -21.52 -38.07 -12.16
N VAL A 148 -20.45 -37.49 -11.62
CA VAL A 148 -19.12 -38.13 -11.58
C VAL A 148 -19.17 -39.44 -10.79
N ARG A 149 -19.81 -39.45 -9.61
CA ARG A 149 -19.99 -40.67 -8.80
C ARG A 149 -20.75 -41.76 -9.55
N LYS A 150 -21.82 -41.39 -10.28
CA LYS A 150 -22.61 -42.34 -11.06
C LYS A 150 -21.82 -42.91 -12.24
N TYR A 151 -21.04 -42.09 -12.94
CA TYR A 151 -20.28 -42.52 -14.11
C TYR A 151 -19.06 -43.36 -13.72
N TYR A 152 -18.32 -42.93 -12.70
CA TYR A 152 -17.11 -43.58 -12.20
C TYR A 152 -17.39 -44.32 -10.88
N SER A 153 -18.14 -45.42 -10.96
CA SER A 153 -18.65 -46.20 -9.81
C SER A 153 -17.61 -46.69 -8.79
N ASN A 154 -16.32 -46.76 -9.17
CA ASN A 154 -15.25 -47.34 -8.36
C ASN A 154 -14.37 -46.27 -7.67
N ILE A 155 -14.72 -44.99 -7.82
CA ILE A 155 -14.00 -43.90 -7.15
C ILE A 155 -14.58 -43.73 -5.76
N ASP A 156 -13.71 -43.76 -4.74
CA ASP A 156 -14.09 -43.46 -3.37
C ASP A 156 -14.70 -42.04 -3.29
N PRO A 157 -15.95 -41.90 -2.79
CA PRO A 157 -16.58 -40.59 -2.63
C PRO A 157 -15.76 -39.59 -1.80
N SER A 158 -14.90 -40.06 -0.89
CA SER A 158 -14.01 -39.21 -0.08
C SER A 158 -12.95 -38.49 -0.91
N LYS A 159 -12.63 -38.99 -2.12
CA LYS A 159 -11.72 -38.37 -3.07
C LYS A 159 -12.38 -37.33 -3.96
N ILE A 160 -13.69 -37.11 -3.86
CA ILE A 160 -14.40 -36.12 -4.69
C ILE A 160 -14.71 -34.89 -3.84
N PHE A 161 -14.13 -33.76 -4.21
CA PHE A 161 -14.25 -32.48 -3.51
C PHE A 161 -15.09 -31.52 -4.34
N ILE A 162 -15.94 -30.72 -3.69
CA ILE A 162 -16.67 -29.64 -4.36
C ILE A 162 -15.96 -28.33 -4.05
N ILE A 163 -15.44 -27.68 -5.09
CA ILE A 163 -14.95 -26.31 -5.03
C ILE A 163 -15.48 -25.61 -6.28
N GLY A 164 -16.39 -24.66 -6.09
CA GLY A 164 -17.01 -23.92 -7.18
C GLY A 164 -16.05 -22.97 -7.88
N ASN A 165 -16.44 -22.46 -9.04
CA ASN A 165 -15.71 -21.34 -9.64
C ASN A 165 -16.01 -20.04 -8.87
N ALA A 166 -15.22 -19.03 -9.16
CA ALA A 166 -15.38 -17.68 -8.64
C ALA A 166 -15.27 -16.64 -9.75
N ILE A 167 -15.60 -15.41 -9.38
CA ILE A 167 -15.44 -14.21 -10.20
C ILE A 167 -14.58 -13.18 -9.47
N ASP A 168 -14.06 -12.22 -10.23
CA ASP A 168 -13.56 -10.99 -9.66
C ASP A 168 -14.75 -10.08 -9.34
N VAL A 169 -15.14 -10.06 -8.07
CA VAL A 169 -16.29 -9.31 -7.58
C VAL A 169 -16.10 -7.79 -7.74
N SER A 170 -14.85 -7.31 -7.80
CA SER A 170 -14.56 -5.87 -7.90
C SER A 170 -14.99 -5.27 -9.24
N ARG A 171 -15.12 -6.09 -10.30
CA ARG A 171 -15.66 -5.64 -11.60
C ARG A 171 -17.10 -5.13 -11.50
N TYR A 172 -17.83 -5.53 -10.45
CA TYR A 172 -19.22 -5.20 -10.22
C TYR A 172 -19.42 -4.17 -9.08
N ASP A 173 -18.34 -3.58 -8.55
CA ASP A 173 -18.38 -2.53 -7.52
C ASP A 173 -18.60 -1.11 -8.13
N LYS A 174 -19.09 -1.02 -9.36
CA LYS A 174 -19.36 0.23 -10.08
C LYS A 174 -20.85 0.58 -10.02
N LYS A 175 -21.16 1.88 -9.98
CA LYS A 175 -22.53 2.37 -10.10
C LYS A 175 -22.87 2.59 -11.58
N VAL A 176 -23.64 1.67 -12.16
CA VAL A 176 -24.12 1.75 -13.55
C VAL A 176 -25.64 1.88 -13.55
N GLU A 177 -26.18 2.77 -14.38
CA GLU A 177 -27.63 2.92 -14.56
C GLU A 177 -28.18 1.73 -15.36
N ARG A 178 -29.18 1.05 -14.80
CA ARG A 178 -29.80 -0.13 -15.43
C ARG A 178 -30.90 0.29 -16.40
N VAL A 179 -30.92 -0.32 -17.58
CA VAL A 179 -31.97 -0.11 -18.58
C VAL A 179 -33.05 -1.18 -18.41
N LYS A 180 -34.26 -0.74 -18.08
CA LYS A 180 -35.44 -1.61 -17.93
C LYS A 180 -35.63 -2.49 -19.16
N ASN A 181 -36.01 -3.75 -18.96
CA ASN A 181 -36.34 -4.70 -20.03
C ASN A 181 -35.22 -4.99 -21.04
N ARG A 182 -33.97 -4.61 -20.73
CA ARG A 182 -32.80 -5.00 -21.53
C ARG A 182 -32.37 -6.41 -21.17
N PHE A 183 -32.21 -7.27 -22.17
CA PHE A 183 -31.72 -8.63 -22.04
C PHE A 183 -30.27 -8.72 -22.51
N ILE A 184 -29.49 -9.60 -21.89
CA ILE A 184 -28.10 -9.85 -22.28
C ILE A 184 -27.82 -11.34 -22.47
N TYR A 185 -27.05 -11.65 -23.51
CA TYR A 185 -26.52 -13.00 -23.78
C TYR A 185 -25.00 -12.95 -24.00
N THR A 186 -24.26 -13.75 -23.21
CA THR A 186 -22.79 -13.76 -23.17
C THR A 186 -22.17 -15.15 -23.42
N SER A 187 -23.00 -16.20 -23.36
CA SER A 187 -22.57 -17.60 -23.55
C SER A 187 -22.28 -17.94 -25.02
N ASN A 188 -21.74 -19.12 -25.29
CA ASN A 188 -21.50 -19.54 -26.68
C ASN A 188 -22.84 -19.68 -27.43
N PRO A 189 -22.95 -19.24 -28.70
CA PRO A 189 -24.19 -19.32 -29.49
C PRO A 189 -24.86 -20.70 -29.48
N VAL A 190 -24.07 -21.79 -29.51
CA VAL A 190 -24.60 -23.17 -29.54
C VAL A 190 -25.31 -23.58 -28.25
N ARG A 191 -25.18 -22.78 -27.17
CA ARG A 191 -25.73 -23.10 -25.84
C ARG A 191 -27.08 -22.46 -25.56
N GLY A 192 -27.86 -22.12 -26.59
CA GLY A 192 -29.23 -21.65 -26.38
C GLY A 192 -29.63 -20.39 -27.14
N LEU A 193 -28.70 -19.69 -27.75
CA LEU A 193 -28.96 -18.39 -28.38
C LEU A 193 -30.05 -18.47 -29.45
N LYS A 194 -30.08 -19.56 -30.22
CA LYS A 194 -31.12 -19.76 -31.23
C LYS A 194 -32.52 -19.73 -30.61
N TYR A 195 -32.74 -20.46 -29.52
CA TYR A 195 -34.04 -20.53 -28.83
C TYR A 195 -34.44 -19.17 -28.25
N LEU A 196 -33.46 -18.43 -27.71
CA LEU A 196 -33.70 -17.08 -27.24
C LEU A 196 -34.15 -16.16 -28.37
N VAL A 197 -33.43 -16.17 -29.50
CA VAL A 197 -33.73 -15.32 -30.68
C VAL A 197 -35.08 -15.66 -31.30
N ASP A 198 -35.37 -16.96 -31.50
CA ASP A 198 -36.63 -17.42 -32.10
C ASP A 198 -37.85 -16.97 -31.28
N ASN A 199 -37.73 -16.96 -29.95
CA ASN A 199 -38.83 -16.59 -29.05
C ASN A 199 -38.84 -15.10 -28.65
N PHE A 200 -37.81 -14.33 -29.00
CA PHE A 200 -37.69 -12.94 -28.55
C PHE A 200 -38.79 -12.03 -29.14
N ALA A 201 -39.32 -12.37 -30.31
CA ALA A 201 -40.44 -11.66 -30.92
C ALA A 201 -41.68 -11.67 -30.00
N SER A 202 -41.97 -12.80 -29.34
CA SER A 202 -43.08 -12.93 -28.40
C SER A 202 -42.88 -12.07 -27.15
N ILE A 203 -41.64 -12.02 -26.63
CA ILE A 203 -41.27 -11.12 -25.52
C ILE A 203 -41.48 -9.67 -25.94
N ARG A 204 -40.98 -9.27 -27.11
CA ARG A 204 -41.11 -7.91 -27.65
C ARG A 204 -42.57 -7.49 -27.87
N ASN A 205 -43.45 -8.42 -28.27
CA ASN A 205 -44.87 -8.12 -28.46
C ASN A 205 -45.56 -7.74 -27.14
N GLU A 206 -45.25 -8.45 -26.04
CA GLU A 206 -45.82 -8.19 -24.71
C GLU A 206 -45.09 -7.07 -23.95
N ILE A 207 -43.82 -6.85 -24.29
CA ILE A 207 -42.93 -5.86 -23.68
C ILE A 207 -42.30 -5.01 -24.81
N PRO A 208 -43.01 -3.97 -25.28
CA PRO A 208 -42.63 -3.22 -26.49
C PRO A 208 -41.30 -2.46 -26.41
N ASP A 209 -40.68 -2.35 -25.24
CA ASP A 209 -39.36 -1.74 -25.02
C ASP A 209 -38.25 -2.78 -24.79
N ALA A 210 -38.54 -4.09 -24.84
CA ALA A 210 -37.53 -5.14 -24.64
C ALA A 210 -36.48 -5.19 -25.77
N GLU A 211 -35.21 -5.18 -25.42
CA GLU A 211 -34.09 -5.29 -26.37
C GLU A 211 -33.13 -6.40 -25.94
N LEU A 212 -32.60 -7.17 -26.88
CA LEU A 212 -31.59 -8.21 -26.62
C LEU A 212 -30.21 -7.76 -27.07
N PHE A 213 -29.22 -7.82 -26.20
CA PHE A 213 -27.82 -7.53 -26.52
C PHE A 213 -26.99 -8.81 -26.50
N VAL A 214 -26.32 -9.11 -27.61
CA VAL A 214 -25.53 -10.34 -27.81
C VAL A 214 -24.05 -9.99 -27.88
N TYR A 215 -23.27 -10.45 -26.89
CA TYR A 215 -21.84 -10.19 -26.78
C TYR A 215 -21.03 -11.44 -27.14
N ARG A 216 -20.88 -11.70 -28.45
CA ARG A 216 -20.08 -12.80 -29.02
C ARG A 216 -19.42 -12.36 -30.32
N GLY A 217 -18.30 -13.01 -30.67
CA GLY A 217 -17.57 -12.71 -31.89
C GLY A 217 -18.22 -13.41 -33.07
N ASP A 218 -18.05 -12.87 -34.27
CA ASP A 218 -18.53 -13.52 -35.50
C ASP A 218 -17.99 -14.95 -35.64
N GLU A 219 -16.74 -15.17 -35.19
CA GLU A 219 -16.07 -16.47 -35.19
C GLU A 219 -16.71 -17.52 -34.27
N ASP A 220 -17.50 -17.09 -33.28
CA ASP A 220 -18.15 -18.01 -32.31
C ASP A 220 -19.36 -18.75 -32.88
N PHE A 221 -19.92 -18.29 -34.01
CA PHE A 221 -21.12 -18.87 -34.61
C PHE A 221 -20.79 -20.09 -35.49
N GLY A 222 -19.57 -20.17 -36.04
CA GLY A 222 -19.20 -21.19 -37.01
C GLY A 222 -20.05 -21.14 -38.28
N ASP A 223 -19.81 -22.05 -39.22
CA ASP A 223 -20.51 -22.07 -40.52
C ASP A 223 -21.99 -22.44 -40.37
N GLU A 224 -22.33 -23.26 -39.37
CA GLU A 224 -23.69 -23.79 -39.16
C GLU A 224 -24.68 -22.76 -38.58
N ASN A 225 -24.21 -21.67 -37.95
CA ASN A 225 -25.07 -20.65 -37.35
C ASN A 225 -25.03 -19.30 -38.07
N GLN A 226 -24.59 -19.25 -39.33
CA GLN A 226 -24.54 -18.00 -40.10
C GLN A 226 -25.93 -17.36 -40.29
N THR A 227 -26.97 -18.16 -40.55
CA THR A 227 -28.36 -17.66 -40.65
C THR A 227 -28.83 -17.03 -39.33
N LEU A 228 -28.44 -17.59 -38.19
CA LEU A 228 -28.75 -17.03 -36.88
C LEU A 228 -28.03 -15.68 -36.69
N LEU A 229 -26.76 -15.60 -37.06
CA LEU A 229 -25.98 -14.36 -37.00
C LEU A 229 -26.58 -13.26 -37.89
N GLU A 230 -26.99 -13.60 -39.12
CA GLU A 230 -27.70 -12.68 -40.01
C GLU A 230 -29.03 -12.21 -39.40
N THR A 231 -29.79 -13.12 -38.79
CA THR A 231 -31.04 -12.77 -38.09
C THR A 231 -30.79 -11.80 -36.95
N ILE A 232 -29.77 -12.04 -36.12
CA ILE A 232 -29.38 -11.17 -35.00
C ILE A 232 -28.98 -9.78 -35.53
N LYS A 233 -28.22 -9.72 -36.63
CA LYS A 233 -27.75 -8.44 -37.21
C LYS A 233 -28.85 -7.63 -37.91
N THR A 234 -29.90 -8.29 -38.39
CA THR A 234 -30.98 -7.64 -39.16
C THR A 234 -32.23 -7.33 -38.34
N THR A 235 -32.41 -7.98 -37.18
CA THR A 235 -33.56 -7.75 -36.30
C THR A 235 -33.37 -6.48 -35.47
N GLU A 236 -34.25 -5.49 -35.63
CA GLU A 236 -34.08 -4.14 -35.04
C GLU A 236 -33.87 -4.15 -33.52
N TYR A 237 -34.63 -4.96 -32.78
CA TYR A 237 -34.60 -5.04 -31.31
C TYR A 237 -33.58 -6.05 -30.76
N ILE A 238 -32.72 -6.62 -31.62
CA ILE A 238 -31.59 -7.46 -31.23
C ILE A 238 -30.30 -6.75 -31.67
N LYS A 239 -29.39 -6.50 -30.73
CA LYS A 239 -28.14 -5.77 -30.93
C LYS A 239 -26.95 -6.72 -30.87
N PHE A 240 -26.27 -6.89 -32.00
CA PHE A 240 -25.00 -7.60 -32.07
C PHE A 240 -23.86 -6.68 -31.63
N MET A 241 -23.19 -7.03 -30.54
CA MET A 241 -22.17 -6.17 -29.92
C MET A 241 -20.73 -6.63 -30.17
N GLY A 242 -20.54 -7.85 -30.70
CA GLY A 242 -19.21 -8.43 -30.85
C GLY A 242 -18.60 -8.90 -29.52
N ARG A 243 -17.32 -9.30 -29.56
CA ARG A 243 -16.51 -9.56 -28.35
C ARG A 243 -16.04 -8.27 -27.73
N VAL A 244 -16.15 -8.19 -26.40
CA VAL A 244 -15.65 -7.08 -25.58
C VAL A 244 -14.77 -7.62 -24.46
N GLU A 245 -13.99 -6.75 -23.83
CA GLU A 245 -13.16 -7.09 -22.68
C GLU A 245 -14.01 -7.32 -21.42
N ASN A 246 -13.52 -8.11 -20.47
CA ASN A 246 -14.30 -8.55 -19.31
C ASN A 246 -14.83 -7.39 -18.45
N GLU A 247 -14.04 -6.32 -18.29
CA GLU A 247 -14.42 -5.10 -17.55
C GLU A 247 -15.57 -4.36 -18.25
N SER A 248 -15.53 -4.26 -19.58
CA SER A 248 -16.62 -3.67 -20.38
C SER A 248 -17.85 -4.57 -20.40
N LEU A 249 -17.66 -5.90 -20.47
CA LEU A 249 -18.75 -6.86 -20.39
C LEU A 249 -19.51 -6.74 -19.06
N ALA A 250 -18.79 -6.58 -17.94
CA ALA A 250 -19.38 -6.41 -16.62
C ALA A 250 -20.27 -5.16 -16.56
N GLU A 251 -19.83 -4.03 -17.14
CA GLU A 251 -20.65 -2.81 -17.23
C GLU A 251 -21.93 -3.04 -18.05
N HIS A 252 -21.84 -3.77 -19.15
CA HIS A 252 -23.00 -4.13 -19.96
C HIS A 252 -23.95 -5.09 -19.25
N GLN A 253 -23.43 -6.06 -18.49
CA GLN A 253 -24.23 -6.91 -17.62
C GLN A 253 -24.92 -6.08 -16.52
N MET A 254 -24.23 -5.12 -15.89
CA MET A 254 -24.83 -4.23 -14.89
C MET A 254 -25.91 -3.32 -15.48
N THR A 255 -25.80 -2.99 -16.77
CA THR A 255 -26.79 -2.21 -17.50
C THR A 255 -28.04 -3.03 -17.85
N ALA A 256 -27.92 -4.35 -18.04
CA ALA A 256 -29.03 -5.22 -18.46
C ALA A 256 -30.01 -5.50 -17.31
N ASP A 257 -31.30 -5.67 -17.59
CA ASP A 257 -32.30 -6.05 -16.58
C ASP A 257 -32.41 -7.58 -16.41
N PHE A 258 -32.29 -8.31 -17.53
CA PHE A 258 -32.51 -9.74 -17.58
C PHE A 258 -31.32 -10.48 -18.17
N TRP A 259 -31.00 -11.63 -17.57
CA TRP A 259 -30.20 -12.68 -18.17
C TRP A 259 -31.13 -13.88 -18.39
N TYR A 260 -31.71 -13.98 -19.59
CA TYR A 260 -32.54 -15.11 -19.99
C TYR A 260 -31.70 -16.09 -20.81
N TYR A 261 -31.46 -17.27 -20.25
CA TYR A 261 -30.59 -18.29 -20.82
C TYR A 261 -31.35 -19.60 -21.04
N PRO A 262 -32.14 -19.70 -22.12
CA PRO A 262 -32.79 -20.95 -22.47
C PRO A 262 -31.75 -21.94 -23.02
N THR A 263 -31.34 -22.92 -22.22
CA THR A 263 -30.32 -23.89 -22.62
C THR A 263 -30.73 -25.35 -22.44
N ALA A 264 -30.25 -26.22 -23.34
CA ALA A 264 -30.20 -27.67 -23.15
C ALA A 264 -28.79 -28.16 -22.77
N TRP A 265 -27.83 -27.24 -22.66
CA TRP A 265 -26.43 -27.56 -22.41
C TRP A 265 -26.23 -27.90 -20.93
N ALA A 266 -25.55 -29.01 -20.66
CA ALA A 266 -25.22 -29.42 -19.30
C ALA A 266 -24.05 -28.58 -18.75
N GLU A 267 -24.37 -27.45 -18.11
CA GLU A 267 -23.37 -26.64 -17.41
C GLU A 267 -22.85 -27.36 -16.15
N THR A 268 -21.56 -27.22 -15.87
CA THR A 268 -20.90 -27.75 -14.66
C THR A 268 -20.91 -26.77 -13.50
N PHE A 269 -20.97 -25.47 -13.79
CA PHE A 269 -21.12 -24.38 -12.83
C PHE A 269 -21.78 -23.15 -13.45
N CYS A 270 -21.49 -22.83 -14.72
CA CYS A 270 -21.95 -21.62 -15.42
C CYS A 270 -21.44 -20.31 -14.77
N ILE A 271 -20.20 -19.92 -15.09
CA ILE A 271 -19.63 -18.64 -14.63
C ILE A 271 -20.46 -17.45 -15.12
N SER A 272 -21.02 -17.51 -16.32
CA SER A 272 -21.88 -16.45 -16.86
C SER A 272 -23.16 -16.22 -16.04
N ALA A 273 -23.72 -17.25 -15.42
CA ALA A 273 -24.84 -17.11 -14.48
C ALA A 273 -24.40 -16.40 -13.19
N LEU A 274 -23.21 -16.74 -12.68
CA LEU A 274 -22.63 -16.09 -11.50
C LEU A 274 -22.34 -14.60 -11.79
N GLU A 275 -21.75 -14.29 -12.95
CA GLU A 275 -21.51 -12.91 -13.42
C GLU A 275 -22.81 -12.12 -13.57
N ALA A 276 -23.85 -12.71 -14.18
CA ALA A 276 -25.17 -12.08 -14.31
C ALA A 276 -25.80 -11.76 -12.94
N MET A 277 -25.67 -12.66 -11.96
CA MET A 277 -26.14 -12.41 -10.60
C MET A 277 -25.34 -11.31 -9.90
N ALA A 278 -24.01 -11.29 -10.04
CA ALA A 278 -23.16 -10.23 -9.52
C ALA A 278 -23.51 -8.86 -10.10
N ALA A 279 -23.85 -8.84 -11.39
CA ALA A 279 -24.31 -7.67 -12.11
C ALA A 279 -25.75 -7.25 -11.74
N GLY A 280 -26.48 -8.02 -10.92
CA GLY A 280 -27.86 -7.74 -10.55
C GLY A 280 -28.87 -7.97 -11.67
N CYS A 281 -28.59 -8.85 -12.63
CA CYS A 281 -29.60 -9.29 -13.60
C CYS A 281 -30.62 -10.23 -12.95
N ILE A 282 -31.86 -10.21 -13.45
CA ILE A 282 -32.82 -11.27 -13.17
C ILE A 282 -32.47 -12.48 -14.02
N CYS A 283 -32.01 -13.55 -13.37
CA CYS A 283 -31.61 -14.78 -14.04
C CYS A 283 -32.81 -15.72 -14.24
N ILE A 284 -33.11 -16.06 -15.49
CA ILE A 284 -34.16 -17.01 -15.89
C ILE A 284 -33.51 -18.05 -16.80
N THR A 285 -33.64 -19.34 -16.48
CA THR A 285 -32.95 -20.41 -17.23
C THR A 285 -33.66 -21.75 -17.06
N SER A 286 -33.27 -22.75 -17.87
CA SER A 286 -33.72 -24.13 -17.74
C SER A 286 -33.28 -24.79 -16.42
N ASP A 287 -34.14 -25.64 -15.84
CA ASP A 287 -33.88 -26.51 -14.68
C ASP A 287 -33.03 -27.72 -15.09
N ILE A 288 -31.76 -27.48 -15.45
CA ILE A 288 -30.85 -28.52 -15.95
C ILE A 288 -29.45 -28.40 -15.34
N ALA A 289 -28.85 -29.56 -15.10
CA ALA A 289 -27.45 -29.69 -14.73
C ALA A 289 -27.05 -28.83 -13.51
N ALA A 290 -25.85 -28.25 -13.50
CA ALA A 290 -25.40 -27.43 -12.38
C ALA A 290 -26.17 -26.11 -12.22
N LEU A 291 -27.03 -25.71 -13.17
CA LEU A 291 -27.83 -24.50 -13.02
C LEU A 291 -28.82 -24.62 -11.86
N THR A 292 -29.23 -25.85 -11.49
CA THR A 292 -30.05 -26.09 -10.31
C THR A 292 -29.36 -25.63 -9.02
N ASP A 293 -28.05 -25.84 -8.95
CA ASP A 293 -27.22 -25.45 -7.80
C ASP A 293 -26.78 -23.98 -7.92
N THR A 294 -26.32 -23.57 -9.11
CA THR A 294 -25.80 -22.22 -9.33
C THR A 294 -26.87 -21.16 -9.33
N ILE A 295 -28.08 -21.38 -9.88
CA ILE A 295 -29.18 -20.40 -9.82
C ILE A 295 -30.05 -20.62 -8.56
N GLY A 296 -30.37 -21.86 -8.21
CA GLY A 296 -31.12 -22.19 -7.00
C GLY A 296 -32.38 -21.34 -6.81
N ASP A 297 -32.58 -20.82 -5.59
CA ASP A 297 -33.72 -19.96 -5.21
C ASP A 297 -33.47 -18.45 -5.47
N ARG A 298 -32.41 -18.12 -6.20
CA ARG A 298 -31.93 -16.75 -6.46
C ARG A 298 -32.21 -16.30 -7.89
N GLY A 299 -32.82 -17.17 -8.69
CA GLY A 299 -33.35 -16.88 -10.02
C GLY A 299 -34.53 -17.82 -10.32
N VAL A 300 -34.93 -17.88 -11.58
CA VAL A 300 -36.04 -18.72 -12.04
C VAL A 300 -35.51 -19.93 -12.80
N LEU A 301 -35.91 -21.12 -12.36
CA LEU A 301 -35.63 -22.40 -13.01
C LEU A 301 -36.90 -22.91 -13.69
N LEU A 302 -36.85 -23.04 -15.01
CA LEU A 302 -37.95 -23.49 -15.86
C LEU A 302 -37.85 -25.00 -16.11
N ARG A 303 -38.89 -25.75 -15.75
CA ARG A 303 -38.83 -27.22 -15.66
C ARG A 303 -39.19 -27.95 -16.94
N GLU A 304 -40.01 -27.32 -17.77
CA GLU A 304 -40.48 -27.94 -19.00
C GLU A 304 -39.33 -28.18 -19.98
N ASN A 305 -39.56 -29.04 -20.96
CA ASN A 305 -38.57 -29.25 -22.01
C ASN A 305 -38.40 -27.96 -22.81
N ILE A 306 -37.17 -27.46 -22.95
CA ILE A 306 -36.86 -26.24 -23.69
C ILE A 306 -37.44 -26.18 -25.12
N TYR A 307 -37.70 -27.33 -25.75
CA TYR A 307 -38.29 -27.40 -27.09
C TYR A 307 -39.83 -27.40 -27.10
N SER A 308 -40.48 -27.29 -25.94
CA SER A 308 -41.94 -27.31 -25.83
C SER A 308 -42.54 -25.91 -25.77
N ASP A 309 -43.80 -25.81 -26.21
CA ASP A 309 -44.56 -24.56 -26.13
C ASP A 309 -44.82 -24.15 -24.67
N GLU A 310 -44.95 -25.13 -23.77
CA GLU A 310 -45.12 -24.91 -22.33
C GLU A 310 -43.91 -24.20 -21.72
N TYR A 311 -42.69 -24.56 -22.09
CA TYR A 311 -41.48 -23.86 -21.63
C TYR A 311 -41.46 -22.40 -22.08
N SER A 312 -41.75 -22.17 -23.36
CA SER A 312 -41.75 -20.82 -23.94
C SER A 312 -42.82 -19.94 -23.29
N LYS A 313 -44.00 -20.53 -23.00
CA LYS A 313 -45.08 -19.86 -22.29
C LYS A 313 -44.71 -19.55 -20.84
N GLU A 314 -44.19 -20.52 -20.09
CA GLU A 314 -43.76 -20.33 -18.70
C GLU A 314 -42.68 -19.23 -18.60
N ALA A 315 -41.70 -19.26 -19.51
CA ALA A 315 -40.66 -18.25 -19.59
C ALA A 315 -41.24 -16.85 -19.83
N LEU A 316 -42.14 -16.72 -20.81
CA LEU A 316 -42.79 -15.44 -21.15
C LEU A 316 -43.61 -14.91 -19.97
N ASP A 317 -44.43 -15.75 -19.33
CA ASP A 317 -45.25 -15.37 -18.18
C ASP A 317 -44.37 -14.84 -17.04
N LYS A 318 -43.24 -15.51 -16.75
CA LYS A 318 -42.28 -15.07 -15.74
C LYS A 318 -41.60 -13.75 -16.12
N ILE A 319 -41.16 -13.62 -17.37
CA ILE A 319 -40.54 -12.39 -17.86
C ILE A 319 -41.51 -11.19 -17.73
N ILE A 320 -42.79 -11.37 -18.08
CA ILE A 320 -43.83 -10.35 -17.94
C ILE A 320 -44.06 -10.00 -16.46
N GLU A 321 -44.12 -11.00 -15.58
CA GLU A 321 -44.26 -10.80 -14.13
C GLU A 321 -43.14 -9.91 -13.57
N PHE A 322 -41.87 -10.23 -13.85
CA PHE A 322 -40.73 -9.44 -13.40
C PHE A 322 -40.67 -8.05 -14.07
N SER A 323 -41.03 -7.93 -15.35
CA SER A 323 -41.05 -6.63 -16.06
C SER A 323 -42.01 -5.62 -15.43
N LYS A 324 -43.10 -6.11 -14.81
CA LYS A 324 -44.14 -5.31 -14.17
C LYS A 324 -43.96 -5.13 -12.66
N ASN A 325 -43.04 -5.86 -12.02
CA ASN A 325 -42.88 -5.87 -10.57
C ASN A 325 -41.44 -5.58 -10.13
N GLU A 326 -41.14 -4.32 -9.82
CA GLU A 326 -39.81 -3.89 -9.36
C GLU A 326 -39.44 -4.45 -7.98
N GLU A 327 -40.38 -4.60 -7.06
CA GLU A 327 -40.12 -5.14 -5.72
C GLU A 327 -39.67 -6.62 -5.79
N LEU A 328 -40.34 -7.39 -6.64
CA LEU A 328 -39.95 -8.78 -6.92
C LEU A 328 -38.57 -8.83 -7.57
N LYS A 329 -38.27 -7.93 -8.51
CA LYS A 329 -36.93 -7.83 -9.10
C LYS A 329 -35.88 -7.54 -8.04
N GLU A 330 -36.07 -6.53 -7.19
CA GLU A 330 -35.11 -6.22 -6.12
C GLU A 330 -34.87 -7.39 -5.17
N THR A 331 -35.91 -8.15 -4.83
CA THR A 331 -35.77 -9.34 -3.99
C THR A 331 -34.82 -10.37 -4.60
N PHE A 332 -35.00 -10.72 -5.87
CA PHE A 332 -34.15 -11.70 -6.56
C PHE A 332 -32.74 -11.14 -6.83
N ARG A 333 -32.63 -9.87 -7.21
CA ARG A 333 -31.34 -9.20 -7.41
C ARG A 333 -30.50 -9.22 -6.12
N ASN A 334 -31.07 -8.84 -4.99
CA ASN A 334 -30.36 -8.78 -3.72
C ASN A 334 -29.84 -10.16 -3.33
N LYS A 335 -30.69 -11.20 -3.44
CA LYS A 335 -30.28 -12.59 -3.22
C LYS A 335 -29.13 -13.03 -4.14
N GLY A 336 -29.23 -12.73 -5.43
CA GLY A 336 -28.21 -13.07 -6.42
C GLY A 336 -26.88 -12.38 -6.15
N ILE A 337 -26.90 -11.06 -5.92
CA ILE A 337 -25.72 -10.25 -5.61
C ILE A 337 -25.06 -10.73 -4.31
N GLU A 338 -25.83 -10.94 -3.25
CA GLU A 338 -25.32 -11.40 -1.95
C GLU A 338 -24.60 -12.74 -2.08
N TRP A 339 -25.20 -13.71 -2.78
CA TRP A 339 -24.57 -15.00 -3.02
C TRP A 339 -23.32 -14.86 -3.89
N ALA A 340 -23.41 -14.09 -4.99
CA ALA A 340 -22.32 -13.91 -5.94
C ALA A 340 -21.08 -13.23 -5.34
N LYS A 341 -21.28 -12.26 -4.43
CA LYS A 341 -20.18 -11.62 -3.67
C LYS A 341 -19.37 -12.61 -2.83
N ASN A 342 -20.01 -13.69 -2.39
CA ASN A 342 -19.36 -14.76 -1.65
C ASN A 342 -18.69 -15.82 -2.55
N GLN A 343 -18.78 -15.68 -3.87
CA GLN A 343 -18.12 -16.56 -4.85
C GLN A 343 -16.87 -15.88 -5.44
N SER A 344 -15.92 -15.50 -4.59
CA SER A 344 -14.71 -14.77 -4.98
C SER A 344 -13.45 -15.65 -4.92
N TRP A 345 -12.44 -15.30 -5.71
CA TRP A 345 -11.16 -16.04 -5.73
C TRP A 345 -10.45 -16.07 -4.38
N PRO A 346 -10.43 -14.99 -3.57
CA PRO A 346 -9.91 -15.02 -2.21
C PRO A 346 -10.64 -15.99 -1.27
N ILE A 347 -11.92 -16.28 -1.51
CA ILE A 347 -12.65 -17.31 -0.76
C ILE A 347 -12.29 -18.71 -1.29
N ARG A 348 -12.31 -18.90 -2.62
CA ARG A 348 -12.03 -20.21 -3.24
C ARG A 348 -10.63 -20.72 -2.99
N ILE A 349 -9.63 -19.84 -2.95
CA ILE A 349 -8.24 -20.24 -2.67
C ILE A 349 -8.12 -20.90 -1.28
N ASN A 350 -8.89 -20.44 -0.30
CA ASN A 350 -8.86 -21.01 1.06
C ASN A 350 -9.47 -22.41 1.12
N GLU A 351 -10.53 -22.67 0.36
CA GLU A 351 -11.07 -24.03 0.20
C GLU A 351 -10.05 -24.96 -0.46
N TRP A 352 -9.36 -24.46 -1.49
CA TRP A 352 -8.28 -25.19 -2.15
C TRP A 352 -7.14 -25.51 -1.20
N LEU A 353 -6.58 -24.50 -0.51
CA LEU A 353 -5.46 -24.66 0.44
C LEU A 353 -5.79 -25.66 1.53
N ASN A 354 -6.97 -25.54 2.14
CA ASN A 354 -7.44 -26.50 3.14
C ASN A 354 -7.49 -27.94 2.57
N MET A 355 -8.05 -28.12 1.37
CA MET A 355 -8.10 -29.42 0.70
C MET A 355 -6.71 -30.01 0.43
N ILE A 356 -5.75 -29.17 0.01
CA ILE A 356 -4.39 -29.60 -0.30
C ILE A 356 -3.47 -29.66 0.93
N GLY A 357 -3.99 -29.34 2.12
CA GLY A 357 -3.28 -29.45 3.40
C GLY A 357 -2.32 -28.31 3.70
N TYR A 358 -2.65 -27.10 3.25
CA TYR A 358 -1.96 -25.85 3.59
C TYR A 358 -2.90 -24.94 4.38
N GLU A 359 -2.31 -24.10 5.22
CA GLU A 359 -3.08 -23.11 5.98
C GLU A 359 -3.81 -22.15 5.02
N PRO A 360 -5.11 -21.86 5.26
CA PRO A 360 -5.83 -20.83 4.52
C PRO A 360 -5.07 -19.49 4.56
N ILE A 361 -5.15 -18.73 3.47
CA ILE A 361 -4.82 -17.32 3.46
C ILE A 361 -5.91 -16.59 4.27
N GLN A 362 -5.70 -16.52 5.58
CA GLN A 362 -6.37 -15.51 6.39
C GLN A 362 -5.54 -14.23 6.32
N PRO A 363 -6.15 -13.08 6.01
CA PRO A 363 -5.55 -11.83 6.43
C PRO A 363 -5.54 -11.87 7.94
N ASN A 364 -4.35 -11.94 8.52
CA ASN A 364 -4.20 -12.03 9.96
C ASN A 364 -4.61 -10.72 10.66
N ILE A 365 -4.83 -9.65 9.89
CA ILE A 365 -4.99 -8.30 10.41
C ILE A 365 -6.07 -7.53 9.65
N THR A 366 -7.06 -7.03 10.39
CA THR A 366 -8.07 -6.09 9.89
C THR A 366 -7.73 -4.65 10.25
N VAL A 367 -7.92 -3.74 9.31
CA VAL A 367 -7.68 -2.30 9.51
C VAL A 367 -8.91 -1.49 9.10
N LYS A 368 -9.41 -0.66 10.02
CA LYS A 368 -10.47 0.31 9.72
C LYS A 368 -9.87 1.66 9.35
N LEU A 369 -10.24 2.20 8.18
CA LEU A 369 -9.82 3.53 7.74
C LEU A 369 -10.75 4.60 8.28
N MET A 370 -10.21 5.73 8.73
CA MET A 370 -10.97 6.85 9.28
C MET A 370 -10.33 8.18 8.88
N CYS A 371 -11.13 9.22 8.71
CA CYS A 371 -10.64 10.57 8.39
C CYS A 371 -11.62 11.65 8.87
N ASN A 372 -11.28 12.92 8.66
CA ASN A 372 -12.11 14.04 9.12
C ASN A 372 -13.16 14.53 8.12
N TRP A 373 -13.04 14.19 6.83
CA TRP A 373 -13.87 14.78 5.77
C TRP A 373 -15.01 13.89 5.26
N THR A 374 -15.01 12.59 5.58
CA THR A 374 -16.09 11.65 5.19
C THR A 374 -16.19 10.51 6.21
N ASP A 375 -17.28 9.72 6.16
CA ASP A 375 -17.45 8.54 7.01
C ASP A 375 -16.57 7.36 6.54
N HIS A 376 -16.23 6.43 7.45
CA HIS A 376 -15.37 5.28 7.14
C HIS A 376 -15.86 4.39 5.99
N LYS A 377 -17.18 4.28 5.73
CA LYS A 377 -17.69 3.43 4.63
C LYS A 377 -17.42 4.09 3.29
N THR A 378 -17.71 5.38 3.19
CA THR A 378 -17.38 6.18 2.02
C THR A 378 -15.87 6.23 1.80
N LEU A 379 -15.08 6.42 2.87
CA LEU A 379 -13.62 6.40 2.80
C LEU A 379 -13.10 5.05 2.30
N LEU A 380 -13.60 3.94 2.84
CA LEU A 380 -13.23 2.59 2.40
C LEU A 380 -13.58 2.38 0.94
N SER A 381 -14.76 2.82 0.49
CA SER A 381 -15.14 2.73 -0.93
C SER A 381 -14.17 3.46 -1.84
N ILE A 382 -13.69 4.64 -1.43
CA ILE A 382 -12.71 5.44 -2.17
C ILE A 382 -11.35 4.72 -2.16
N TYR A 383 -10.90 4.26 -0.99
CA TYR A 383 -9.54 3.74 -0.79
C TYR A 383 -9.40 2.27 -1.21
N LYS A 384 -10.49 1.54 -1.44
CA LYS A 384 -10.46 0.20 -2.06
C LYS A 384 -9.76 0.21 -3.41
N ARG A 385 -9.80 1.33 -4.14
CA ARG A 385 -9.07 1.48 -5.40
C ARG A 385 -7.55 1.49 -5.20
N PHE A 386 -7.06 1.76 -3.99
CA PHE A 386 -5.64 1.73 -3.64
C PHE A 386 -5.16 0.33 -3.25
N CYS A 387 -6.08 -0.60 -3.03
CA CYS A 387 -5.81 -1.96 -2.59
C CYS A 387 -5.69 -2.93 -3.77
N GLU A 388 -5.13 -4.10 -3.51
CA GLU A 388 -5.31 -5.26 -4.38
C GLU A 388 -6.79 -5.69 -4.39
N PRO A 389 -7.23 -6.49 -5.40
CA PRO A 389 -8.61 -6.95 -5.49
C PRO A 389 -9.15 -7.53 -4.17
N GLY A 390 -10.37 -7.13 -3.80
CA GLY A 390 -11.00 -7.53 -2.54
C GLY A 390 -10.74 -6.60 -1.36
N GLY A 391 -10.07 -5.45 -1.56
CA GLY A 391 -9.80 -4.49 -0.48
C GLY A 391 -8.69 -4.96 0.46
N ARG A 392 -7.75 -5.75 -0.08
CA ARG A 392 -6.62 -6.33 0.66
C ARG A 392 -5.29 -5.70 0.24
N TRP A 393 -4.29 -5.85 1.09
CA TRP A 393 -2.90 -5.63 0.71
C TRP A 393 -2.02 -6.59 1.52
N GLY A 394 -1.41 -7.57 0.86
CA GLY A 394 -0.70 -8.64 1.58
C GLY A 394 -1.59 -9.35 2.60
N ASP A 395 -1.17 -9.35 3.86
CA ASP A 395 -1.86 -10.03 4.97
C ASP A 395 -2.94 -9.15 5.65
N VAL A 396 -3.24 -7.99 5.09
CA VAL A 396 -4.15 -6.99 5.67
C VAL A 396 -5.43 -6.86 4.85
N ILE A 397 -6.58 -6.85 5.52
CA ILE A 397 -7.88 -6.46 4.94
C ILE A 397 -8.34 -5.13 5.52
N PHE A 398 -8.76 -4.23 4.63
CA PHE A 398 -9.42 -2.99 5.02
C PHE A 398 -10.93 -3.21 5.14
N THR A 399 -11.51 -2.82 6.28
CA THR A 399 -12.88 -3.19 6.65
C THR A 399 -13.71 -1.99 7.11
N ASP A 400 -15.02 -2.10 6.92
CA ASP A 400 -16.04 -1.20 7.47
C ASP A 400 -16.66 -1.72 8.77
N ASN A 401 -16.14 -2.81 9.33
CA ASN A 401 -16.54 -3.30 10.64
C ASN A 401 -16.28 -2.22 11.71
N GLU A 402 -17.18 -2.11 12.69
CA GLU A 402 -17.00 -1.15 13.78
C GLU A 402 -15.69 -1.39 14.55
N LYS A 403 -15.37 -2.67 14.78
CA LYS A 403 -14.14 -3.13 15.45
C LYS A 403 -13.21 -3.77 14.43
N ALA A 404 -11.93 -3.42 14.54
CA ALA A 404 -10.84 -3.97 13.76
C ALA A 404 -9.62 -4.20 14.67
N ASP A 405 -8.65 -4.97 14.20
CA ASP A 405 -7.40 -5.21 14.93
C ASP A 405 -6.60 -3.90 15.08
N PHE A 406 -6.63 -3.07 14.04
CA PHE A 406 -6.07 -1.71 14.07
C PHE A 406 -7.00 -0.68 13.42
N TYR A 407 -6.79 0.58 13.78
CA TYR A 407 -7.47 1.74 13.20
C TYR A 407 -6.43 2.60 12.50
N CYS A 408 -6.72 3.08 11.30
CA CYS A 408 -5.87 4.00 10.57
C CYS A 408 -6.57 5.35 10.47
N ILE A 409 -6.10 6.33 11.23
CA ILE A 409 -6.65 7.66 11.31
C ILE A 409 -5.85 8.58 10.39
N ILE A 410 -6.50 9.11 9.36
CA ILE A 410 -5.92 10.06 8.42
C ILE A 410 -6.33 11.47 8.85
N ASN A 411 -5.34 12.31 9.19
CA ASN A 411 -5.46 13.62 9.81
C ASN A 411 -6.02 13.55 11.24
N PHE A 412 -7.32 13.32 11.38
CA PHE A 412 -8.02 13.16 12.66
C PHE A 412 -9.37 12.49 12.42
N PRO A 413 -9.95 11.79 13.42
CA PRO A 413 -11.21 11.08 13.26
C PRO A 413 -12.40 12.02 13.41
N ARG A 414 -13.56 11.64 12.89
CA ARG A 414 -14.82 12.29 13.24
C ARG A 414 -15.24 11.90 14.66
N SER A 415 -16.05 12.75 15.30
CA SER A 415 -16.51 12.54 16.67
C SER A 415 -17.50 11.38 16.84
N ASP A 416 -18.11 10.91 15.76
CA ASP A 416 -19.14 9.87 15.72
C ASP A 416 -18.60 8.46 15.48
N GLU A 417 -17.30 8.28 15.30
CA GLU A 417 -16.70 6.98 14.98
C GLU A 417 -16.02 6.31 16.19
N TYR A 418 -16.20 4.99 16.32
CA TYR A 418 -15.48 4.17 17.30
C TYR A 418 -14.04 3.87 16.83
N TRP A 419 -13.09 4.03 17.75
CA TRP A 419 -11.66 3.68 17.61
C TRP A 419 -11.01 3.51 18.98
N GLU A 420 -9.89 2.78 19.02
CA GLU A 420 -9.08 2.57 20.22
C GLU A 420 -7.69 3.17 20.01
N ARG A 421 -7.28 4.11 20.88
CA ARG A 421 -6.04 4.87 20.71
C ARG A 421 -4.81 3.98 20.66
N GLU A 422 -4.69 2.97 21.53
CA GLU A 422 -3.51 2.07 21.56
C GLU A 422 -3.42 1.13 20.35
N LYS A 423 -4.48 1.03 19.54
CA LYS A 423 -4.53 0.26 18.29
C LYS A 423 -4.55 1.15 17.05
N SER A 424 -4.40 2.46 17.23
CA SER A 424 -4.54 3.43 16.16
C SER A 424 -3.19 3.82 15.58
N ILE A 425 -3.11 3.83 14.25
CA ILE A 425 -2.06 4.45 13.46
C ILE A 425 -2.52 5.84 13.09
N LEU A 426 -1.68 6.84 13.36
CA LEU A 426 -1.96 8.21 12.96
C LEU A 426 -1.15 8.63 11.75
N LEU A 427 -1.86 9.06 10.71
CA LEU A 427 -1.32 9.55 9.45
C LEU A 427 -1.70 11.02 9.26
N SER A 428 -0.93 11.79 8.51
CA SER A 428 -1.31 13.15 8.10
C SER A 428 -1.07 13.37 6.63
N MET A 429 -2.02 14.04 5.99
CA MET A 429 -1.92 14.50 4.60
C MET A 429 -1.41 15.94 4.51
N GLU A 430 -1.45 16.70 5.60
CA GLU A 430 -1.09 18.12 5.62
C GLU A 430 0.27 18.38 6.28
N GLU A 431 0.94 19.46 5.86
CA GLU A 431 2.12 20.01 6.53
C GLU A 431 1.72 20.86 7.76
N LEU A 432 2.68 21.13 8.66
CA LEU A 432 2.41 21.69 9.98
C LEU A 432 1.66 23.04 9.98
N GLN A 433 1.96 23.95 9.04
CA GLN A 433 1.30 25.25 8.97
C GLN A 433 -0.15 25.12 8.49
N ASN A 434 -0.44 24.22 7.55
CA ASN A 434 -1.79 23.85 7.15
C ASN A 434 -2.56 23.21 8.31
N ARG A 435 -1.94 22.32 9.09
CA ARG A 435 -2.56 21.74 10.29
C ARG A 435 -2.97 22.83 11.27
N LYS A 436 -2.09 23.80 11.55
CA LYS A 436 -2.40 24.96 12.41
C LYS A 436 -3.57 25.80 11.91
N THR A 437 -3.87 25.72 10.62
CA THR A 437 -4.97 26.47 9.99
C THR A 437 -6.30 25.72 10.04
N TYR A 438 -6.27 24.38 9.87
CA TYR A 438 -7.48 23.59 9.61
C TYR A 438 -7.81 22.54 10.67
N PHE A 439 -6.85 22.15 11.53
CA PHE A 439 -7.05 21.04 12.48
C PHE A 439 -7.45 21.59 13.85
N PRO A 440 -8.28 20.84 14.62
CA PRO A 440 -8.46 21.14 16.04
C PRO A 440 -7.13 21.10 16.79
N ASN A 441 -7.00 21.91 17.84
CA ASN A 441 -5.72 22.14 18.54
C ASN A 441 -5.02 20.83 18.98
N GLU A 442 -5.79 19.87 19.48
CA GLU A 442 -5.32 18.57 19.94
C GLU A 442 -4.82 17.64 18.81
N TRP A 443 -5.11 17.96 17.55
CA TRP A 443 -4.69 17.19 16.36
C TRP A 443 -3.63 17.90 15.52
N ILE A 444 -3.30 19.17 15.81
CA ILE A 444 -2.19 19.87 15.14
C ILE A 444 -0.86 19.15 15.43
N ILE A 445 -0.62 18.88 16.71
CA ILE A 445 0.50 18.09 17.25
C ILE A 445 -0.10 17.17 18.33
N PRO A 446 -0.64 16.01 17.94
CA PRO A 446 -1.33 15.12 18.87
C PRO A 446 -0.33 14.41 19.78
N LYS A 447 -0.72 14.22 21.05
CA LYS A 447 0.08 13.46 22.04
C LYS A 447 0.30 12.03 21.56
N ARG A 448 1.56 11.66 21.32
CA ARG A 448 1.92 10.46 20.53
C ARG A 448 2.09 9.20 21.38
N ASP A 449 2.24 9.36 22.68
CA ASP A 449 2.70 8.34 23.64
C ASP A 449 1.76 7.13 23.75
N HIS A 450 0.55 7.23 23.18
CA HIS A 450 -0.51 6.24 23.30
C HIS A 450 -1.06 5.72 21.98
N PHE A 451 -0.55 6.17 20.82
CA PHE A 451 -0.91 5.56 19.54
C PHE A 451 -0.12 4.26 19.33
N PHE A 452 -0.70 3.30 18.60
CA PHE A 452 0.03 2.12 18.16
C PHE A 452 1.26 2.52 17.34
N ASN A 453 1.05 3.45 16.39
CA ASN A 453 2.09 4.02 15.56
C ASN A 453 1.67 5.37 14.96
N TYR A 454 2.59 6.08 14.32
CA TYR A 454 2.30 7.24 13.50
C TYR A 454 3.30 7.35 12.34
N PHE A 455 2.88 7.96 11.24
CA PHE A 455 3.75 8.16 10.10
C PHE A 455 3.75 9.64 9.69
N PHE A 456 4.82 10.34 10.09
CA PHE A 456 5.06 11.74 9.75
C PHE A 456 6.41 11.97 9.04
N LYS A 457 7.08 10.91 8.58
CA LYS A 457 8.29 11.01 7.74
C LYS A 457 8.05 11.92 6.53
N ARG A 458 6.86 11.78 5.95
CA ARG A 458 6.27 12.61 4.90
C ARG A 458 4.76 12.57 5.04
N ASN A 459 4.05 13.39 4.29
CA ASN A 459 2.60 13.24 4.21
C ASN A 459 2.21 11.89 3.60
N SER A 460 1.00 11.45 3.93
CA SER A 460 0.37 10.30 3.29
C SER A 460 -0.03 10.63 1.86
N ILE A 461 0.23 9.67 0.98
CA ILE A 461 0.04 9.82 -0.46
C ILE A 461 -1.20 9.07 -0.88
N GLU A 462 -2.07 9.77 -1.60
CA GLU A 462 -3.22 9.22 -2.32
C GLU A 462 -3.19 9.70 -3.79
N TRP A 463 -4.07 9.12 -4.62
CA TRP A 463 -4.31 9.62 -5.97
C TRP A 463 -5.78 9.95 -6.22
N HIS A 464 -6.00 10.90 -7.13
CA HIS A 464 -7.31 11.43 -7.53
C HIS A 464 -7.66 11.06 -8.98
N LEU A 465 -7.06 10.00 -9.50
CA LEU A 465 -7.46 9.32 -10.73
C LEU A 465 -8.58 8.32 -10.43
N ASP A 466 -9.55 8.20 -11.33
CA ASP A 466 -10.65 7.24 -11.25
C ASP A 466 -10.21 5.88 -11.79
N LYS A 467 -9.12 5.37 -11.21
CA LYS A 467 -8.50 4.09 -11.57
C LYS A 467 -8.09 3.34 -10.32
N THR A 468 -8.32 2.04 -10.35
CA THR A 468 -7.88 1.08 -9.35
C THR A 468 -6.39 0.79 -9.50
N TYR A 469 -5.80 0.24 -8.44
CA TYR A 469 -4.43 -0.27 -8.42
C TYR A 469 -4.20 -1.26 -9.58
N SER A 470 -5.12 -2.20 -9.78
CA SER A 470 -5.06 -3.18 -10.87
C SER A 470 -5.10 -2.55 -12.26
N GLU A 471 -5.96 -1.54 -12.46
CA GLU A 471 -6.02 -0.80 -13.71
C GLU A 471 -4.73 -0.02 -13.95
N LEU A 472 -4.24 0.76 -12.98
CA LEU A 472 -2.99 1.53 -13.12
C LEU A 472 -1.77 0.63 -13.37
N LEU A 473 -1.78 -0.58 -12.82
CA LEU A 473 -0.72 -1.58 -13.01
C LEU A 473 -0.67 -2.13 -14.44
N THR A 474 -1.83 -2.28 -15.10
CA THR A 474 -1.94 -3.04 -16.36
C THR A 474 -2.33 -2.20 -17.57
N MET A 475 -2.93 -1.03 -17.35
CA MET A 475 -3.46 -0.21 -18.43
C MET A 475 -2.36 0.34 -19.33
N LYS A 476 -2.65 0.39 -20.64
CA LYS A 476 -1.84 1.10 -21.61
C LYS A 476 -2.36 2.54 -21.74
N ILE A 477 -1.51 3.50 -21.44
CA ILE A 477 -1.85 4.93 -21.51
C ILE A 477 -1.43 5.48 -22.87
N GLU A 478 -2.37 6.09 -23.60
CA GLU A 478 -2.12 6.77 -24.86
C GLU A 478 -2.08 8.29 -24.66
N LYS A 479 -1.03 8.93 -25.19
CA LYS A 479 -0.84 10.39 -25.10
C LYS A 479 -1.30 11.06 -26.39
N THR A 480 -2.32 11.91 -26.29
CA THR A 480 -2.93 12.62 -27.43
C THR A 480 -2.77 14.14 -27.34
N LYS A 481 -2.31 14.66 -26.19
CA LYS A 481 -2.12 16.08 -25.91
C LYS A 481 -0.74 16.36 -25.31
N VAL A 482 -0.32 17.63 -25.33
CA VAL A 482 1.03 18.04 -24.93
C VAL A 482 1.11 18.39 -23.45
N LEU A 483 0.49 19.49 -23.03
CA LEU A 483 0.67 20.08 -21.70
C LEU A 483 -0.66 20.41 -21.03
N SER A 484 -0.80 20.01 -19.76
CA SER A 484 -1.92 20.41 -18.91
C SER A 484 -1.47 21.08 -17.61
N SER A 485 -2.42 21.66 -16.89
CA SER A 485 -2.30 21.88 -15.45
C SER A 485 -3.64 21.63 -14.77
N VAL A 486 -3.65 20.86 -13.68
CA VAL A 486 -4.83 20.70 -12.81
C VAL A 486 -4.61 21.52 -11.55
N THR A 487 -5.16 22.73 -11.52
CA THR A 487 -4.84 23.74 -10.51
C THR A 487 -6.09 24.24 -9.79
N SER A 488 -6.03 24.25 -8.45
CA SER A 488 -7.07 24.86 -7.61
C SER A 488 -7.01 26.39 -7.69
N SER A 489 -8.19 27.03 -7.73
CA SER A 489 -8.39 28.49 -7.70
C SER A 489 -8.24 29.11 -6.31
N GLU A 490 -7.80 28.33 -5.32
CA GLU A 490 -7.47 28.83 -3.99
C GLU A 490 -6.34 29.85 -4.03
N TYR A 491 -6.41 30.88 -3.17
CA TYR A 491 -5.50 32.04 -3.13
C TYR A 491 -5.41 32.62 -1.72
N ARG A 492 -5.00 31.77 -0.77
CA ARG A 492 -5.02 32.07 0.67
C ARG A 492 -3.68 31.80 1.34
N LEU A 493 -3.06 30.68 0.99
CA LEU A 493 -1.73 30.29 1.49
C LEU A 493 -0.63 30.85 0.57
N PRO A 494 0.60 31.03 1.08
CA PRO A 494 1.72 31.50 0.26
C PRO A 494 1.94 30.67 -1.02
N GLY A 495 1.88 29.34 -0.94
CA GLY A 495 2.01 28.49 -2.13
C GLY A 495 0.84 28.63 -3.11
N HIS A 496 -0.38 28.90 -2.63
CA HIS A 496 -1.52 29.22 -3.49
C HIS A 496 -1.27 30.48 -4.32
N VAL A 497 -0.74 31.53 -3.66
CA VAL A 497 -0.43 32.81 -4.30
C VAL A 497 0.63 32.63 -5.38
N LYS A 498 1.74 31.97 -5.04
CA LYS A 498 2.84 31.70 -5.99
C LYS A 498 2.37 30.91 -7.21
N ARG A 499 1.61 29.82 -6.99
CA ARG A 499 1.04 29.00 -8.07
C ARG A 499 0.18 29.81 -9.02
N ILE A 500 -0.78 30.58 -8.50
CA ILE A 500 -1.70 31.37 -9.34
C ILE A 500 -0.96 32.49 -10.08
N ASN A 501 0.01 33.15 -9.45
CA ASN A 501 0.80 34.18 -10.11
C ASN A 501 1.65 33.59 -11.25
N MET A 502 2.24 32.41 -11.05
CA MET A 502 2.99 31.69 -12.09
C MET A 502 2.09 31.27 -13.26
N ILE A 503 0.91 30.69 -12.98
CA ILE A 503 -0.08 30.37 -14.03
C ILE A 503 -0.53 31.63 -14.78
N SER A 504 -0.77 32.74 -14.07
CA SER A 504 -1.12 34.01 -14.69
C SER A 504 -0.02 34.50 -15.64
N HIS A 505 1.25 34.37 -15.25
CA HIS A 505 2.38 34.71 -16.11
C HIS A 505 2.42 33.84 -17.37
N PHE A 506 2.28 32.52 -17.23
CA PHE A 506 2.25 31.61 -18.39
C PHE A 506 1.12 31.94 -19.38
N VAL A 507 -0.06 32.32 -18.86
CA VAL A 507 -1.20 32.76 -19.69
C VAL A 507 -0.90 34.07 -20.43
N GLN A 508 -0.26 35.04 -19.76
CA GLN A 508 0.13 36.33 -20.35
C GLN A 508 1.17 36.13 -21.47
N GLU A 509 2.14 35.25 -21.26
CA GLU A 509 3.20 34.91 -22.22
C GLU A 509 2.76 33.90 -23.30
N ASN A 510 1.45 33.60 -23.38
CA ASN A 510 0.84 32.73 -24.38
C ASN A 510 1.44 31.31 -24.43
N LEU A 511 1.77 30.72 -23.27
CA LEU A 511 2.06 29.29 -23.21
C LEU A 511 0.81 28.50 -23.63
N ASP A 512 0.98 27.52 -24.51
CA ASP A 512 -0.09 26.63 -24.96
C ASP A 512 -0.24 25.46 -23.99
N PHE A 513 -1.29 25.48 -23.17
CA PHE A 513 -1.62 24.43 -22.21
C PHE A 513 -3.11 24.46 -21.86
N ASP A 514 -3.63 23.28 -21.51
CA ASP A 514 -5.00 23.10 -21.05
C ASP A 514 -5.06 23.24 -19.51
N LEU A 515 -5.84 24.20 -19.01
CA LEU A 515 -5.99 24.44 -17.57
C LEU A 515 -7.32 23.86 -17.05
N TYR A 516 -7.24 22.95 -16.09
CA TYR A 516 -8.39 22.42 -15.36
C TYR A 516 -8.41 22.92 -13.91
N GLY A 517 -9.60 23.08 -13.35
CA GLY A 517 -9.78 23.49 -11.96
C GLY A 517 -11.24 23.69 -11.60
N ARG A 518 -11.58 23.68 -10.30
CA ARG A 518 -12.99 23.79 -9.84
C ARG A 518 -13.71 25.07 -10.28
N SER A 519 -12.98 26.14 -10.58
CA SER A 519 -13.56 27.38 -11.10
C SER A 519 -12.53 28.20 -11.90
N ASN A 520 -13.01 29.09 -12.78
CA ASN A 520 -12.18 30.08 -13.47
C ASN A 520 -12.20 31.45 -12.76
N LYS A 521 -11.94 31.49 -11.45
CA LYS A 521 -12.01 32.72 -10.63
C LYS A 521 -11.17 33.88 -11.17
N PHE A 522 -10.07 33.59 -11.87
CA PHE A 522 -9.12 34.57 -12.39
C PHE A 522 -9.30 34.85 -13.90
N ASN A 523 -10.35 34.33 -14.53
CA ASN A 523 -10.67 34.52 -15.95
C ASN A 523 -9.51 34.15 -16.91
N PHE A 524 -8.82 33.05 -16.62
CA PHE A 524 -7.76 32.55 -17.49
C PHE A 524 -8.36 32.02 -18.81
N LYS A 525 -7.80 32.47 -19.94
CA LYS A 525 -8.25 32.07 -21.29
C LYS A 525 -7.99 30.58 -21.60
N ASN A 526 -6.98 29.99 -20.96
CA ASN A 526 -6.59 28.59 -21.11
C ASN A 526 -7.50 27.62 -20.32
N TYR A 527 -8.48 28.12 -19.57
CA TYR A 527 -9.35 27.29 -18.72
C TYR A 527 -10.31 26.45 -19.56
N ILE A 528 -10.25 25.12 -19.38
CA ILE A 528 -11.08 24.13 -20.09
C ILE A 528 -12.32 23.77 -19.28
N GLY A 529 -12.19 23.60 -17.96
CA GLY A 529 -13.32 23.20 -17.12
C GLY A 529 -12.92 22.60 -15.77
N SER A 530 -13.95 22.23 -14.99
CA SER A 530 -13.80 21.50 -13.74
C SER A 530 -13.74 19.99 -13.98
N LEU A 531 -12.98 19.30 -13.13
CA LEU A 531 -12.93 17.84 -13.06
C LEU A 531 -13.65 17.39 -11.77
N PRO A 532 -14.41 16.27 -11.80
CA PRO A 532 -15.01 15.71 -10.59
C PRO A 532 -13.95 15.30 -9.55
N ASP A 533 -14.36 15.26 -8.28
CA ASP A 533 -13.49 14.79 -7.21
C ASP A 533 -13.12 13.33 -7.44
N TYR A 534 -11.83 13.01 -7.26
CA TYR A 534 -11.26 11.69 -7.56
C TYR A 534 -11.39 11.22 -9.02
N THR A 535 -11.61 12.13 -9.99
CA THR A 535 -11.69 11.82 -11.43
C THR A 535 -10.89 12.82 -12.26
N LYS A 536 -9.57 12.89 -12.06
CA LYS A 536 -8.68 13.81 -12.78
C LYS A 536 -8.23 13.32 -14.17
N ASP A 537 -8.72 12.16 -14.58
CA ASP A 537 -8.34 11.40 -15.76
C ASP A 537 -8.19 12.27 -17.01
N ALA A 538 -9.20 13.09 -17.31
CA ALA A 538 -9.24 13.92 -18.51
C ALA A 538 -8.17 15.03 -18.52
N GLY A 539 -7.66 15.43 -17.36
CA GLY A 539 -6.58 16.43 -17.22
C GLY A 539 -5.18 15.82 -17.14
N ILE A 540 -5.06 14.48 -17.07
CA ILE A 540 -3.80 13.78 -16.80
C ILE A 540 -3.48 12.78 -17.92
N PHE A 541 -4.30 11.74 -18.13
CA PHE A 541 -3.94 10.64 -19.01
C PHE A 541 -3.59 11.06 -20.45
N PRO A 542 -4.34 11.98 -21.10
CA PRO A 542 -4.04 12.40 -22.46
C PRO A 542 -2.69 13.13 -22.64
N TYR A 543 -2.09 13.69 -21.59
CA TYR A 543 -0.99 14.66 -21.72
C TYR A 543 0.38 14.04 -21.51
N LYS A 544 1.38 14.46 -22.30
CA LYS A 544 2.79 14.10 -22.07
C LYS A 544 3.36 14.82 -20.85
N TYR A 545 2.98 16.08 -20.65
CA TYR A 545 3.51 16.95 -19.61
C TYR A 545 2.37 17.51 -18.75
N THR A 546 2.65 17.81 -17.49
CA THR A 546 1.73 18.55 -16.64
C THR A 546 2.46 19.46 -15.66
N ILE A 547 1.85 20.59 -15.31
CA ILE A 547 2.39 21.55 -14.34
C ILE A 547 1.72 21.34 -12.99
N ALA A 548 2.53 21.05 -11.97
CA ALA A 548 2.09 20.84 -10.59
C ALA A 548 2.82 21.77 -9.62
N CYS A 549 2.04 22.51 -8.83
CA CYS A 549 2.56 23.28 -7.71
C CYS A 549 1.81 22.97 -6.42
N GLU A 550 2.59 22.57 -5.41
CA GLU A 550 2.08 22.25 -4.10
C GLU A 550 1.58 23.49 -3.35
N ASN A 551 0.78 23.24 -2.30
CA ASN A 551 0.22 24.31 -1.48
C ASN A 551 1.28 24.96 -0.57
N ALA A 552 2.44 24.32 -0.38
CA ALA A 552 3.55 24.79 0.42
C ALA A 552 4.90 24.33 -0.18
N TYR A 553 5.97 25.06 0.13
CA TYR A 553 7.34 24.69 -0.22
C TYR A 553 8.06 24.16 1.03
N VAL A 554 7.95 22.85 1.30
CA VAL A 554 8.35 22.22 2.57
C VAL A 554 8.91 20.82 2.31
N ASP A 555 9.98 20.46 3.03
CA ASP A 555 10.57 19.12 2.96
C ASP A 555 9.53 18.03 3.26
N ASN A 556 9.62 16.93 2.52
CA ASN A 556 8.77 15.75 2.68
C ASN A 556 7.27 16.00 2.46
N TYR A 557 6.88 17.09 1.78
CA TYR A 557 5.48 17.39 1.47
C TYR A 557 5.22 17.40 -0.05
N PHE A 558 4.59 16.34 -0.55
CA PHE A 558 4.16 16.21 -1.95
C PHE A 558 2.87 15.41 -2.04
N THR A 559 1.97 15.85 -2.91
CA THR A 559 0.57 15.41 -2.85
C THR A 559 0.16 14.65 -4.11
N GLU A 560 -1.15 14.49 -4.28
CA GLU A 560 -1.73 13.92 -5.48
C GLU A 560 -1.28 14.67 -6.75
N LYS A 561 -0.84 15.94 -6.67
CA LYS A 561 -0.46 16.73 -7.86
C LYS A 561 0.73 16.14 -8.60
N LEU A 562 1.78 15.74 -7.89
CA LEU A 562 2.92 15.03 -8.48
C LEU A 562 2.58 13.55 -8.73
N VAL A 563 1.85 12.94 -7.80
CA VAL A 563 1.55 11.50 -7.83
C VAL A 563 0.63 11.15 -9.01
N ASP A 564 -0.45 11.90 -9.22
CA ASP A 564 -1.36 11.73 -10.36
C ASP A 564 -0.59 11.89 -11.68
N ALA A 565 0.35 12.83 -11.76
CA ALA A 565 1.18 13.04 -12.95
C ALA A 565 2.03 11.79 -13.27
N VAL A 566 2.74 11.25 -12.29
CA VAL A 566 3.59 10.06 -12.48
C VAL A 566 2.75 8.82 -12.76
N LEU A 567 1.64 8.61 -12.04
CA LEU A 567 0.71 7.50 -12.28
C LEU A 567 0.07 7.57 -13.66
N GLY A 568 -0.20 8.79 -14.12
CA GLY A 568 -0.66 9.08 -15.46
C GLY A 568 0.41 8.98 -16.53
N GLU A 569 1.66 8.65 -16.22
CA GLU A 569 2.80 8.61 -17.14
C GLU A 569 3.10 9.98 -17.80
N CYS A 570 2.92 11.07 -17.07
CA CYS A 570 3.31 12.42 -17.47
C CYS A 570 4.71 12.77 -16.93
N LEU A 571 5.47 13.58 -17.66
CA LEU A 571 6.64 14.26 -17.10
C LEU A 571 6.16 15.56 -16.42
N CYS A 572 6.32 15.61 -15.11
CA CYS A 572 5.77 16.71 -14.30
C CYS A 572 6.75 17.88 -14.18
N PHE A 573 6.31 19.09 -14.51
CA PHE A 573 6.98 20.33 -14.14
C PHE A 573 6.55 20.72 -12.72
N TYR A 574 7.43 20.50 -11.75
CA TYR A 574 7.09 20.40 -10.34
C TYR A 574 7.72 21.48 -9.46
N TYR A 575 6.93 22.05 -8.54
CA TYR A 575 7.38 22.92 -7.44
C TYR A 575 6.64 22.59 -6.15
N GLY A 576 7.36 22.32 -5.06
CA GLY A 576 6.75 22.03 -3.76
C GLY A 576 7.74 21.43 -2.75
N CYS A 577 8.06 20.16 -2.88
CA CYS A 577 8.96 19.46 -1.96
C CYS A 577 10.44 19.69 -2.34
N PRO A 578 11.25 20.42 -1.54
CA PRO A 578 12.65 20.73 -1.86
C PRO A 578 13.54 19.48 -1.94
N ASN A 579 13.29 18.51 -1.06
CA ASN A 579 14.01 17.24 -1.01
C ASN A 579 13.27 16.10 -1.75
N ILE A 580 12.47 16.40 -2.78
CA ILE A 580 11.69 15.39 -3.50
C ILE A 580 12.54 14.23 -4.06
N SER A 581 13.82 14.49 -4.37
CA SER A 581 14.78 13.49 -4.86
C SER A 581 15.07 12.36 -3.85
N SER A 582 14.78 12.55 -2.55
CA SER A 582 14.86 11.46 -1.57
C SER A 582 13.68 10.49 -1.66
N HIS A 583 12.61 10.84 -2.37
CA HIS A 583 11.39 10.04 -2.49
C HIS A 583 11.12 9.57 -3.91
N ILE A 584 11.35 10.42 -4.91
CA ILE A 584 11.13 10.14 -6.34
C ILE A 584 12.41 10.44 -7.11
N ASP A 585 12.80 9.55 -8.03
CA ASP A 585 13.98 9.73 -8.90
C ASP A 585 13.89 11.07 -9.66
N ASP A 586 14.95 11.87 -9.63
CA ASP A 586 14.98 13.22 -10.19
C ASP A 586 14.83 13.27 -11.71
N ARG A 587 14.99 12.13 -12.39
CA ARG A 587 14.71 11.99 -13.83
C ARG A 587 13.22 11.88 -14.14
N ALA A 588 12.36 11.57 -13.15
CA ALA A 588 10.91 11.40 -13.34
C ALA A 588 10.10 12.71 -13.28
N TYR A 589 10.73 13.84 -12.97
CA TYR A 589 10.12 15.17 -12.97
C TYR A 589 11.15 16.21 -13.43
N ILE A 590 10.70 17.46 -13.60
CA ILE A 590 11.56 18.62 -13.87
C ILE A 590 11.19 19.69 -12.84
N LEU A 591 12.17 20.14 -12.06
CA LEU A 591 11.95 21.22 -11.10
C LEU A 591 11.74 22.54 -11.83
N ILE A 592 10.69 23.25 -11.43
CA ILE A 592 10.43 24.65 -11.78
C ILE A 592 10.42 25.48 -10.50
N ASN A 593 10.49 26.80 -10.61
CA ASN A 593 10.52 27.71 -9.48
C ASN A 593 9.35 28.70 -9.54
N ALA A 594 8.37 28.55 -8.65
CA ALA A 594 7.22 29.46 -8.62
C ALA A 594 7.57 30.90 -8.17
N ASP A 595 8.78 31.12 -7.61
CA ASP A 595 9.32 32.46 -7.34
C ASP A 595 10.05 33.07 -8.56
N ASP A 596 10.29 32.27 -9.61
CA ASP A 596 10.85 32.70 -10.90
C ASP A 596 9.99 32.17 -12.06
N PRO A 597 8.82 32.79 -12.33
CA PRO A 597 7.94 32.37 -13.42
C PRO A 597 8.57 32.46 -14.80
N GLU A 598 9.44 33.43 -15.05
CA GLU A 598 10.08 33.63 -16.36
C GLU A 598 11.08 32.51 -16.65
N GLY A 599 11.98 32.21 -15.70
CA GLY A 599 12.91 31.08 -15.82
C GLY A 599 12.17 29.73 -15.92
N SER A 600 11.09 29.56 -15.16
CA SER A 600 10.25 28.36 -15.23
C SER A 600 9.58 28.19 -16.59
N LEU A 601 9.09 29.28 -17.20
CA LEU A 601 8.51 29.26 -18.54
C LEU A 601 9.53 28.79 -19.57
N GLN A 602 10.77 29.27 -19.48
CA GLN A 602 11.85 28.88 -20.39
C GLN A 602 12.18 27.40 -20.26
N ILE A 603 12.31 26.89 -19.02
CA ILE A 603 12.53 25.45 -18.75
C ILE A 603 11.43 24.59 -19.37
N ILE A 604 10.16 25.01 -19.23
CA ILE A 604 9.01 24.29 -19.79
C ILE A 604 9.12 24.21 -21.32
N LYS A 605 9.32 25.35 -21.99
CA LYS A 605 9.44 25.42 -23.44
C LYS A 605 10.59 24.55 -23.95
N ASP A 606 11.78 24.74 -23.37
CA ASP A 606 12.98 23.99 -23.78
C ASP A 606 12.80 22.48 -23.57
N SER A 607 12.16 22.05 -22.48
CA SER A 607 11.95 20.63 -22.20
C SER A 607 10.97 19.97 -23.18
N ILE A 608 9.92 20.70 -23.58
CA ILE A 608 8.94 20.22 -24.57
C ILE A 608 9.59 20.13 -25.95
N ASP A 609 10.29 21.18 -26.38
CA ASP A 609 10.98 21.23 -27.68
C ASP A 609 12.05 20.14 -27.79
N ASN A 610 12.72 19.82 -26.67
CA ASN A 610 13.71 18.75 -26.60
C ASN A 610 13.13 17.34 -26.50
N GLY A 611 11.80 17.17 -26.38
CA GLY A 611 11.16 15.85 -26.24
C GLY A 611 11.59 15.12 -24.97
N GLU A 612 11.68 15.82 -23.84
CA GLU A 612 12.17 15.24 -22.59
C GLU A 612 11.28 14.10 -22.05
N TRP A 613 9.97 14.13 -22.32
CA TRP A 613 9.06 13.05 -21.93
C TRP A 613 9.45 11.72 -22.59
N GLU A 614 9.68 11.71 -23.90
CA GLU A 614 10.07 10.53 -24.66
C GLU A 614 11.37 9.90 -24.13
N LYS A 615 12.31 10.75 -23.67
CA LYS A 615 13.59 10.30 -23.11
C LYS A 615 13.47 9.70 -21.71
N ARG A 616 12.41 10.02 -20.96
CA ARG A 616 12.28 9.75 -19.52
C ARG A 616 11.14 8.79 -19.16
N ILE A 617 10.30 8.42 -20.12
CA ILE A 617 9.11 7.58 -19.90
C ILE A 617 9.42 6.26 -19.16
N ASP A 618 10.57 5.63 -19.43
CA ASP A 618 10.94 4.39 -18.75
C ASP A 618 11.18 4.59 -17.25
N ILE A 619 11.81 5.71 -16.86
CA ILE A 619 12.01 6.06 -15.45
C ILE A 619 10.69 6.46 -14.81
N ILE A 620 9.83 7.20 -15.52
CA ILE A 620 8.49 7.55 -15.03
C ILE A 620 7.68 6.29 -14.73
N LYS A 621 7.73 5.27 -15.60
CA LYS A 621 7.08 3.97 -15.37
C LYS A 621 7.66 3.21 -14.17
N GLN A 622 8.97 3.29 -13.94
CA GLN A 622 9.60 2.72 -12.75
C GLN A 622 9.11 3.42 -11.48
N GLU A 623 9.05 4.76 -11.47
CA GLU A 623 8.56 5.51 -10.33
C GLU A 623 7.04 5.33 -10.13
N LYS A 624 6.24 5.15 -11.19
CA LYS A 624 4.84 4.70 -11.12
C LYS A 624 4.72 3.41 -10.33
N MET A 625 5.55 2.41 -10.64
CA MET A 625 5.59 1.15 -9.92
C MET A 625 6.00 1.32 -8.45
N LYS A 626 6.98 2.18 -8.17
CA LYS A 626 7.41 2.51 -6.80
C LYS A 626 6.29 3.20 -6.00
N ILE A 627 5.56 4.13 -6.61
CA ILE A 627 4.44 4.82 -5.98
C ILE A 627 3.35 3.81 -5.61
N LEU A 628 2.90 3.00 -6.58
CA LEU A 628 1.82 2.01 -6.39
C LEU A 628 2.14 0.97 -5.31
N ASN A 629 3.39 0.48 -5.28
CA ASN A 629 3.78 -0.65 -4.45
C ASN A 629 4.43 -0.28 -3.11
N LYS A 630 4.91 0.97 -2.95
CA LYS A 630 5.71 1.36 -1.78
C LYS A 630 5.35 2.70 -1.17
N LEU A 631 5.07 3.73 -1.97
CA LEU A 631 4.93 5.09 -1.44
C LEU A 631 3.50 5.47 -1.07
N GLN A 632 2.50 4.91 -1.74
CA GLN A 632 1.10 5.18 -1.42
C GLN A 632 0.71 4.66 -0.03
N LEU A 633 -0.41 5.15 0.49
CA LEU A 633 -0.83 4.96 1.89
C LEU A 633 -0.97 3.49 2.28
N ILE A 634 -1.55 2.65 1.42
CA ILE A 634 -1.94 1.28 1.75
C ILE A 634 -0.73 0.37 2.12
N PRO A 635 0.34 0.29 1.31
CA PRO A 635 1.55 -0.45 1.69
C PRO A 635 2.18 0.01 3.00
N ILE A 636 2.16 1.32 3.30
CA ILE A 636 2.72 1.85 4.56
C ILE A 636 1.93 1.31 5.74
N VAL A 637 0.60 1.37 5.67
CA VAL A 637 -0.27 0.87 6.74
C VAL A 637 -0.04 -0.62 6.94
N GLU A 638 0.02 -1.41 5.87
CA GLU A 638 0.32 -2.83 5.95
C GLU A 638 1.65 -3.10 6.64
N SER A 639 2.69 -2.38 6.26
CA SER A 639 4.01 -2.62 6.78
C SER A 639 4.17 -2.17 8.23
N ILE A 640 3.38 -1.20 8.70
CA ILE A 640 3.29 -0.81 10.11
C ILE A 640 2.61 -1.93 10.92
N VAL A 641 1.43 -2.40 10.51
CA VAL A 641 0.65 -3.39 11.29
C VAL A 641 1.28 -4.77 11.28
N THR A 642 2.03 -5.12 10.22
CA THR A 642 2.76 -6.39 10.12
C THR A 642 4.18 -6.34 10.69
N GLY A 643 4.66 -5.16 11.10
CA GLY A 643 6.03 -4.97 11.60
C GLY A 643 7.12 -5.12 10.54
N LYS A 644 6.79 -4.98 9.25
CA LYS A 644 7.75 -5.01 8.12
C LYS A 644 8.51 -3.70 7.96
N ILE A 645 7.90 -2.58 8.34
CA ILE A 645 8.63 -1.33 8.61
C ILE A 645 9.05 -1.40 10.08
N GLU A 646 10.33 -1.66 10.33
CA GLU A 646 10.95 -1.11 11.54
C GLU A 646 10.75 0.40 11.42
N THR A 647 9.97 1.01 12.30
CA THR A 647 9.82 2.46 12.35
C THR A 647 11.21 3.07 12.29
N GLU A 648 11.50 3.84 11.25
CA GLU A 648 12.83 4.41 11.06
C GLU A 648 13.27 5.08 12.36
N ASN A 649 14.37 4.58 12.87
CA ASN A 649 15.01 5.10 14.04
C ASN A 649 15.55 6.48 13.69
N PHE A 650 14.79 7.55 13.90
CA PHE A 650 15.26 8.93 13.68
C PHE A 650 16.56 9.22 14.44
N TYR A 651 16.87 8.50 15.51
CA TYR A 651 18.19 8.58 16.15
C TYR A 651 19.34 8.12 15.25
N GLU A 652 19.10 7.35 14.19
CA GLU A 652 20.10 6.95 13.17
C GLU A 652 20.49 8.11 12.24
N ASP A 653 19.67 9.18 12.17
CA ASP A 653 20.09 10.43 11.55
C ASP A 653 21.13 11.19 12.40
N CYS A 654 21.27 10.80 13.67
CA CYS A 654 22.27 11.37 14.57
C CYS A 654 23.54 10.53 14.59
N SER A 655 24.68 11.18 14.75
CA SER A 655 25.92 10.50 15.09
C SER A 655 25.97 10.24 16.60
N ILE A 656 25.90 8.98 17.01
CA ILE A 656 25.93 8.63 18.43
C ILE A 656 27.37 8.41 18.89
N ARG A 657 27.74 9.06 20.00
CA ARG A 657 29.06 8.98 20.62
C ARG A 657 28.93 8.70 22.11
N VAL A 658 29.66 7.70 22.57
CA VAL A 658 29.70 7.30 23.98
C VAL A 658 31.11 7.58 24.52
N ILE A 659 31.23 8.57 25.40
CA ILE A 659 32.50 9.01 25.98
C ILE A 659 32.93 7.98 27.02
N ASN A 660 34.05 7.30 26.76
CA ASN A 660 34.58 6.27 27.65
C ASN A 660 36.12 6.30 27.67
N LEU A 661 36.70 6.20 28.86
CA LEU A 661 38.15 6.11 29.05
C LEU A 661 38.69 4.75 28.60
N GLU A 662 39.79 4.71 27.84
CA GLU A 662 40.40 3.46 27.33
C GLU A 662 40.71 2.43 28.45
N ARG A 663 41.05 2.92 29.64
CA ARG A 663 41.32 2.06 30.80
C ARG A 663 40.05 1.49 31.47
N ARG A 664 38.86 2.04 31.20
CA ARG A 664 37.56 1.67 31.80
C ARG A 664 36.76 0.74 30.90
N LYS A 665 37.37 -0.39 30.53
CA LYS A 665 36.73 -1.43 29.71
C LYS A 665 35.54 -2.07 30.42
N ASP A 666 35.57 -2.10 31.75
CA ASP A 666 34.47 -2.55 32.60
C ASP A 666 33.19 -1.75 32.34
N ARG A 667 33.27 -0.41 32.31
CA ARG A 667 32.12 0.47 32.01
C ARG A 667 31.65 0.35 30.58
N TRP A 668 32.60 0.31 29.64
CA TRP A 668 32.27 0.09 28.24
C TRP A 668 31.47 -1.20 28.04
N ASN A 669 31.89 -2.30 28.66
CA ASN A 669 31.18 -3.57 28.57
C ASN A 669 29.78 -3.49 29.21
N ALA A 670 29.64 -2.80 30.35
CA ALA A 670 28.34 -2.59 31.00
C ALA A 670 27.38 -1.77 30.12
N PHE A 671 27.86 -0.68 29.50
CA PHE A 671 27.08 0.09 28.54
C PHE A 671 26.66 -0.75 27.34
N VAL A 672 27.59 -1.52 26.76
CA VAL A 672 27.31 -2.39 25.61
C VAL A 672 26.26 -3.45 25.94
N GLU A 673 26.33 -4.06 27.13
CA GLU A 673 25.34 -5.00 27.62
C GLU A 673 23.96 -4.36 27.74
N HIS A 674 23.89 -3.17 28.37
CA HIS A 674 22.63 -2.42 28.49
C HIS A 674 22.04 -2.05 27.12
N ALA A 675 22.87 -1.50 26.23
CA ALA A 675 22.47 -1.13 24.87
C ALA A 675 21.93 -2.33 24.08
N ASN A 676 22.57 -3.50 24.19
CA ASN A 676 22.09 -4.73 23.53
C ASN A 676 20.73 -5.19 24.07
N ASN A 677 20.51 -5.08 25.38
CA ASN A 677 19.25 -5.51 26.01
C ASN A 677 18.04 -4.71 25.53
N ILE A 678 18.23 -3.42 25.24
CA ILE A 678 17.15 -2.55 24.71
C ILE A 678 17.24 -2.35 23.18
N GLN A 679 18.09 -3.11 22.50
CA GLN A 679 18.32 -3.02 21.05
C GLN A 679 18.75 -1.61 20.57
N PHE A 680 19.49 -0.87 21.39
CA PHE A 680 20.13 0.38 21.00
C PHE A 680 21.37 0.10 20.15
N LYS A 681 21.42 0.63 18.92
CA LYS A 681 22.44 0.31 17.91
C LYS A 681 23.11 1.58 17.35
N ASN A 682 24.10 1.38 16.48
CA ASN A 682 24.76 2.44 15.69
C ASN A 682 25.50 3.51 16.52
N TYR A 683 25.92 3.17 17.74
CA TYR A 683 26.79 4.01 18.56
C TYR A 683 28.27 3.72 18.33
N THR A 684 29.10 4.75 18.50
CA THR A 684 30.56 4.64 18.42
C THR A 684 31.19 5.05 19.74
N ARG A 685 32.15 4.25 20.22
CA ARG A 685 32.98 4.63 21.38
C ARG A 685 33.81 5.87 21.03
N PHE A 686 33.77 6.88 21.87
CA PHE A 686 34.64 8.05 21.79
C PHE A 686 35.67 7.99 22.90
N ASP A 687 36.95 8.09 22.52
CA ASP A 687 38.06 7.95 23.45
C ASP A 687 38.20 9.20 24.34
N ALA A 688 37.76 9.06 25.59
CA ALA A 688 37.78 10.12 26.57
C ALA A 688 39.22 10.51 26.94
N THR A 689 39.43 11.79 27.22
CA THR A 689 40.71 12.33 27.64
C THR A 689 40.99 11.91 29.08
N ASP A 690 42.04 11.11 29.29
CA ASP A 690 42.48 10.74 30.62
C ASP A 690 43.10 11.94 31.33
N GLY A 691 42.39 12.49 32.32
CA GLY A 691 42.86 13.57 33.15
C GLY A 691 44.26 13.37 33.73
N LYS A 692 44.64 12.13 34.06
CA LYS A 692 45.97 11.82 34.62
C LYS A 692 47.11 11.98 33.62
N SER A 693 46.80 11.99 32.33
CA SER A 693 47.76 12.17 31.24
C SER A 693 47.90 13.62 30.78
N LEU A 694 47.05 14.52 31.30
CA LEU A 694 47.05 15.92 30.90
C LEU A 694 48.28 16.66 31.45
N ILE A 695 48.86 17.50 30.59
CA ILE A 695 49.94 18.42 30.92
C ILE A 695 49.41 19.84 30.70
N MET A 696 49.66 20.72 31.65
CA MET A 696 49.22 22.11 31.57
C MET A 696 50.20 22.94 30.72
N ASP A 697 49.90 23.09 29.43
CA ASP A 697 50.62 23.96 28.50
C ASP A 697 49.93 25.33 28.33
N ASP A 698 50.52 26.23 27.54
CA ASP A 698 50.00 27.59 27.33
C ASP A 698 48.57 27.61 26.77
N GLU A 699 48.21 26.63 25.94
CA GLU A 699 46.86 26.50 25.37
C GLU A 699 45.86 26.05 26.44
N MET A 700 46.21 25.03 27.22
CA MET A 700 45.40 24.56 28.35
C MET A 700 45.24 25.63 29.42
N MET A 701 46.29 26.42 29.70
CA MET A 701 46.21 27.57 30.59
C MET A 701 45.33 28.67 30.06
N THR A 702 45.14 28.78 28.74
CA THR A 702 44.18 29.73 28.17
C THR A 702 42.75 29.23 28.36
N ILE A 703 42.52 27.93 28.21
CA ILE A 703 41.18 27.31 28.30
C ILE A 703 40.70 27.21 29.76
N PHE A 704 41.55 26.78 30.69
CA PHE A 704 41.20 26.43 32.07
C PHE A 704 41.70 27.44 33.11
N ARG A 705 41.95 28.69 32.71
CA ARG A 705 42.40 29.73 33.65
C ARG A 705 41.30 30.06 34.65
N ILE A 706 41.61 29.91 35.93
CA ILE A 706 40.80 30.50 37.02
C ILE A 706 41.39 31.88 37.33
N GLU A 707 40.56 32.92 37.32
CA GLU A 707 40.96 34.28 37.72
C GLU A 707 40.91 34.41 39.25
N ASP A 708 41.78 35.21 39.85
CA ASP A 708 41.91 35.33 41.32
C ASP A 708 40.60 35.75 42.03
N GLU A 709 39.72 36.46 41.33
CA GLU A 709 38.42 36.93 41.84
C GLU A 709 37.22 36.10 41.33
N PHE A 710 37.46 34.94 40.69
CA PHE A 710 36.37 34.15 40.13
C PHE A 710 35.48 33.54 41.23
N VAL A 711 34.21 33.95 41.22
CA VAL A 711 33.16 33.40 42.09
C VAL A 711 32.17 32.65 41.21
N GLY A 712 32.05 31.34 41.42
CA GLY A 712 31.10 30.51 40.68
C GLY A 712 29.66 30.98 40.88
N LYS A 713 28.82 30.88 39.83
CA LYS A 713 27.44 31.38 39.84
C LYS A 713 26.44 30.48 40.59
N ARG A 714 26.86 29.27 41.01
CA ARG A 714 25.98 28.20 41.54
C ARG A 714 26.33 27.84 42.99
N TRP A 715 25.41 27.16 43.70
CA TRP A 715 25.65 26.63 45.05
C TRP A 715 25.65 25.09 45.08
N PRO A 716 26.67 24.43 45.68
CA PRO A 716 27.89 25.03 46.21
C PRO A 716 28.76 25.61 45.09
N GLN A 717 29.53 26.65 45.40
CA GLN A 717 30.46 27.24 44.43
C GLN A 717 31.59 26.26 44.16
N LEU A 718 31.69 25.79 42.92
CA LEU A 718 32.69 24.83 42.49
C LEU A 718 33.48 25.40 41.31
N THR A 719 34.79 25.53 41.46
CA THR A 719 35.71 25.60 40.34
C THR A 719 36.18 24.19 39.99
N HIS A 720 36.82 24.00 38.84
CA HIS A 720 37.44 22.70 38.54
C HIS A 720 38.65 22.39 39.44
N ASN A 721 39.15 23.36 40.24
CA ASN A 721 40.30 23.23 41.16
C ASN A 721 41.54 22.55 40.53
N TYR A 722 41.67 22.67 39.21
CA TYR A 722 42.66 21.93 38.40
C TYR A 722 42.69 20.41 38.64
N PHE A 723 41.59 19.82 39.10
CA PHE A 723 41.48 18.38 39.28
C PHE A 723 41.54 17.69 37.93
N ALA A 724 42.48 16.75 37.80
CA ALA A 724 42.73 15.98 36.60
C ALA A 724 41.45 15.38 36.01
N GLY A 725 40.62 14.72 36.84
CA GLY A 725 39.36 14.13 36.39
C GLY A 725 38.38 15.13 35.78
N VAL A 726 38.24 16.31 36.40
CA VAL A 726 37.33 17.38 35.94
C VAL A 726 37.84 17.99 34.63
N LEU A 727 39.14 18.25 34.52
CA LEU A 727 39.76 18.77 33.30
C LEU A 727 39.71 17.75 32.14
N GLY A 728 39.92 16.47 32.43
CA GLY A 728 39.80 15.38 31.46
C GLY A 728 38.38 15.24 30.91
N CYS A 729 37.36 15.34 31.77
CA CYS A 729 35.96 15.40 31.35
C CYS A 729 35.72 16.61 30.43
N ALA A 730 36.08 17.82 30.87
CA ALA A 730 35.89 19.02 30.07
C ALA A 730 36.57 18.95 28.70
N MET A 731 37.80 18.44 28.63
CA MET A 731 38.51 18.25 27.37
C MET A 731 37.84 17.21 26.46
N SER A 732 37.27 16.15 27.03
CA SER A 732 36.51 15.14 26.27
C SER A 732 35.28 15.75 25.59
N HIS A 733 34.50 16.55 26.31
CA HIS A 733 33.34 17.24 25.74
C HIS A 733 33.76 18.33 24.73
N MET A 734 34.82 19.09 24.99
CA MET A 734 35.33 20.06 24.01
C MET A 734 35.74 19.38 22.69
N ARG A 735 36.45 18.25 22.74
CA ARG A 735 36.79 17.46 21.54
C ARG A 735 35.53 16.95 20.83
N MET A 736 34.51 16.56 21.58
CA MET A 736 33.19 16.18 21.03
C MET A 736 32.50 17.36 20.32
N TRP A 737 32.54 18.56 20.91
CA TRP A 737 31.99 19.77 20.29
C TRP A 737 32.76 20.11 19.01
N GLN A 738 34.08 19.95 19.01
CA GLN A 738 34.90 20.13 17.80
C GLN A 738 34.50 19.14 16.69
N GLU A 739 34.32 17.85 17.01
CA GLU A 739 33.86 16.86 16.03
C GLU A 739 32.46 17.20 15.49
N THR A 740 31.54 17.56 16.38
CA THR A 740 30.16 17.93 16.01
C THR A 740 30.12 19.17 15.11
N SER A 741 30.96 20.17 15.39
CA SER A 741 31.01 21.43 14.61
C SER A 741 31.43 21.25 13.15
N ASN A 742 32.14 20.15 12.84
CA ASN A 742 32.61 19.81 11.50
C ASN A 742 31.69 18.81 10.77
N SER A 743 30.52 18.50 11.33
CA SER A 743 29.56 17.55 10.77
C SER A 743 28.31 18.24 10.21
N ASN A 744 27.60 17.53 9.34
CA ASN A 744 26.26 17.88 8.89
C ASN A 744 25.15 17.22 9.74
N ASN A 745 25.52 16.31 10.65
CA ASN A 745 24.57 15.56 11.49
C ASN A 745 24.57 16.12 12.92
N ASP A 746 23.42 16.02 13.58
CA ASP A 746 23.30 16.23 15.02
C ASP A 746 23.97 15.06 15.78
N PHE A 747 24.54 15.32 16.96
CA PHE A 747 25.27 14.31 17.75
C PHE A 747 24.52 13.95 19.02
N ILE A 748 24.28 12.66 19.27
CA ILE A 748 23.85 12.19 20.59
C ILE A 748 25.13 11.86 21.37
N VAL A 749 25.40 12.64 22.41
CA VAL A 749 26.57 12.48 23.29
C VAL A 749 26.10 11.83 24.58
N LEU A 750 26.71 10.70 24.93
CA LEU A 750 26.40 9.91 26.12
C LEU A 750 27.68 9.67 26.93
N GLU A 751 27.56 9.64 28.25
CA GLU A 751 28.62 9.15 29.15
C GLU A 751 28.56 7.61 29.27
N ASP A 752 29.59 6.99 29.82
CA ASP A 752 29.72 5.52 29.88
C ASP A 752 28.95 4.84 31.02
N ASP A 753 28.45 5.60 31.99
CA ASP A 753 27.64 5.13 33.11
C ASP A 753 26.14 5.47 32.97
N VAL A 754 25.75 5.90 31.77
CA VAL A 754 24.36 6.22 31.42
C VAL A 754 23.46 4.97 31.44
N GLN A 755 22.26 5.13 32.00
CA GLN A 755 21.16 4.18 31.91
C GLN A 755 20.12 4.73 30.93
N LEU A 756 20.01 4.09 29.77
CA LEU A 756 19.00 4.39 28.75
C LEU A 756 17.62 3.85 29.18
N ASP A 757 16.55 4.62 28.95
CA ASP A 757 15.17 4.17 29.14
C ASP A 757 14.86 2.91 28.30
N THR A 758 14.00 2.01 28.79
CA THR A 758 13.65 0.76 28.10
C THR A 758 13.02 1.00 26.72
N ASP A 759 12.32 2.12 26.55
CA ASP A 759 11.72 2.56 25.29
C ASP A 759 12.50 3.74 24.67
N PHE A 760 13.80 3.89 24.98
CA PHE A 760 14.63 5.03 24.54
C PHE A 760 14.45 5.32 23.04
N ASN A 761 14.59 4.29 22.20
CA ASN A 761 14.47 4.42 20.75
C ASN A 761 13.14 5.07 20.36
N LYS A 762 12.02 4.54 20.86
CA LYS A 762 10.68 5.04 20.55
C LYS A 762 10.49 6.47 21.06
N LYS A 763 10.85 6.73 22.33
CA LYS A 763 10.66 8.04 22.96
C LYS A 763 11.54 9.12 22.32
N PHE A 764 12.81 8.81 22.08
CA PHE A 764 13.73 9.72 21.39
C PHE A 764 13.25 10.01 19.97
N ASN A 765 12.83 8.99 19.22
CA ASN A 765 12.30 9.17 17.86
C ASN A 765 11.10 10.11 17.84
N ASN A 766 10.17 9.96 18.79
CA ASN A 766 9.03 10.86 18.94
C ASN A 766 9.50 12.31 19.14
N ILE A 767 10.32 12.54 20.16
CA ILE A 767 10.81 13.88 20.52
C ILE A 767 11.65 14.50 19.40
N TYR A 768 12.60 13.76 18.86
CA TYR A 768 13.54 14.27 17.86
C TYR A 768 12.81 14.58 16.56
N SER A 769 11.81 13.80 16.15
CA SER A 769 10.99 14.11 14.97
C SER A 769 10.26 15.46 15.08
N ASP A 770 9.91 15.88 16.30
CA ASP A 770 9.21 17.14 16.54
C ASP A 770 10.14 18.35 16.50
N ILE A 771 11.36 18.19 17.02
CA ILE A 771 12.32 19.30 17.14
C ILE A 771 13.33 19.35 15.99
N LYS A 772 13.49 18.30 15.17
CA LYS A 772 14.49 18.25 14.09
C LYS A 772 14.30 19.41 13.10
N GLY A 773 13.05 19.77 12.80
CA GLY A 773 12.72 20.92 11.95
C GLY A 773 12.87 22.29 12.63
N ASP A 774 12.93 22.35 13.97
CA ASP A 774 13.04 23.61 14.69
C ASP A 774 14.47 24.15 14.61
N GLN A 775 14.66 25.22 13.84
CA GLN A 775 15.95 25.87 13.64
C GLN A 775 16.40 26.73 14.83
N LYS A 776 15.69 26.76 15.97
CA LYS A 776 16.05 27.60 17.13
C LYS A 776 17.01 26.92 18.09
N TRP A 777 16.79 25.66 18.46
CA TRP A 777 17.57 25.00 19.51
C TRP A 777 19.00 24.67 19.11
N ASP A 778 19.89 24.72 20.09
CA ASP A 778 21.32 24.46 19.98
C ASP A 778 21.69 23.12 20.63
N ILE A 779 21.07 22.81 21.78
CA ILE A 779 21.32 21.61 22.59
C ILE A 779 19.97 21.06 23.09
N LEU A 780 19.79 19.74 23.08
CA LEU A 780 18.69 19.04 23.76
C LEU A 780 19.28 18.16 24.86
N TYR A 781 19.01 18.48 26.12
CA TYR A 781 19.36 17.62 27.25
C TYR A 781 18.43 16.40 27.30
N LEU A 782 18.99 15.21 27.49
CA LEU A 782 18.26 13.95 27.64
C LEU A 782 18.00 13.61 29.12
N ASP A 783 18.73 14.27 30.01
CA ASP A 783 18.58 14.26 31.45
C ASP A 783 18.87 15.65 32.02
N PHE A 784 18.25 16.01 33.14
CA PHE A 784 18.64 17.19 33.90
C PHE A 784 18.15 17.12 35.36
N TYR A 785 19.06 17.15 36.33
CA TYR A 785 18.69 17.03 37.74
C TYR A 785 18.17 18.35 38.34
N ASP A 786 16.94 18.77 38.01
CA ASP A 786 16.25 19.89 38.69
C ASP A 786 14.76 19.64 39.01
N ASP A 787 14.13 18.65 38.38
CA ASP A 787 12.66 18.49 38.37
C ASP A 787 12.08 17.64 39.54
N GLU A 788 12.84 17.31 40.59
CA GLU A 788 12.36 16.48 41.72
C GLU A 788 11.21 17.11 42.54
N HIS A 789 10.78 18.33 42.23
CA HIS A 789 9.72 19.05 42.95
C HIS A 789 8.49 19.42 42.11
N GLY A 790 8.41 18.99 40.85
CA GLY A 790 7.17 19.06 40.05
C GLY A 790 6.68 20.46 39.65
N GLU A 791 7.36 21.54 40.06
CA GLU A 791 7.11 22.92 39.63
C GLU A 791 8.36 23.49 38.94
N THR A 792 8.15 24.21 37.83
CA THR A 792 9.22 24.80 37.01
C THR A 792 9.92 25.93 37.77
N LEU A 793 10.86 25.62 38.65
CA LEU A 793 11.54 26.54 39.59
C LEU A 793 12.10 27.79 38.89
N TYR A 794 12.52 27.65 37.63
CA TYR A 794 13.16 28.70 36.83
C TYR A 794 12.28 29.25 35.70
N GLY A 795 11.01 28.84 35.60
CA GLY A 795 10.09 29.30 34.55
C GLY A 795 10.36 28.68 33.17
N ASP A 796 10.82 27.43 33.14
CA ASP A 796 10.93 26.64 31.92
C ASP A 796 9.55 26.40 31.31
N THR A 797 9.47 26.29 29.99
CA THR A 797 8.18 26.18 29.28
C THR A 797 8.16 25.02 28.31
N PHE A 798 7.04 24.29 28.26
CA PHE A 798 6.82 23.29 27.21
C PHE A 798 6.70 23.97 25.86
N ILE A 799 7.47 23.46 24.90
CA ILE A 799 7.52 23.93 23.51
C ILE A 799 7.05 22.85 22.53
N TYR A 800 7.23 21.58 22.91
CA TYR A 800 6.70 20.39 22.24
C TYR A 800 6.23 19.40 23.30
N ASP A 801 5.48 18.38 22.87
CA ASP A 801 5.09 17.29 23.76
C ASP A 801 6.34 16.58 24.27
N GLY A 802 6.47 16.48 25.60
CA GLY A 802 7.66 15.96 26.25
C GLY A 802 8.96 16.75 26.05
N VAL A 803 8.90 18.01 25.61
CA VAL A 803 10.10 18.88 25.49
C VAL A 803 9.84 20.25 26.09
N MET A 804 10.72 20.65 27.01
CA MET A 804 10.75 21.99 27.57
C MET A 804 11.94 22.80 27.06
N GLN A 805 11.76 24.10 26.91
CA GLN A 805 12.84 25.05 26.74
C GLN A 805 13.27 25.58 28.11
N PHE A 806 14.57 25.56 28.37
CA PHE A 806 15.14 26.23 29.52
C PHE A 806 14.94 27.74 29.42
N SER A 807 14.52 28.35 30.52
CA SER A 807 14.44 29.80 30.63
C SER A 807 15.83 30.43 30.68
N LYS A 808 15.88 31.75 30.49
CA LYS A 808 17.12 32.54 30.64
C LYS A 808 17.47 32.86 32.10
N ALA A 809 16.71 32.32 33.07
CA ALA A 809 16.99 32.57 34.47
C ALA A 809 18.28 31.87 34.91
N MET A 810 19.07 32.56 35.75
CA MET A 810 20.27 31.98 36.33
C MET A 810 19.89 30.82 37.25
N ARG A 811 20.53 29.66 37.05
CA ARG A 811 20.23 28.42 37.79
C ARG A 811 21.14 28.29 39.01
N LEU A 812 20.57 28.40 40.21
CA LEU A 812 21.31 28.32 41.48
C LEU A 812 21.48 26.89 42.00
N PHE A 813 20.50 26.03 41.71
CA PHE A 813 20.38 24.63 42.13
C PHE A 813 20.16 23.72 40.92
N GLY A 814 20.40 22.42 41.10
CA GLY A 814 20.33 21.40 40.06
C GLY A 814 21.53 21.46 39.11
N GLY A 815 21.73 20.44 38.26
CA GLY A 815 22.85 20.38 37.33
C GLY A 815 23.29 18.95 37.02
N GLY A 816 24.34 18.80 36.21
CA GLY A 816 24.75 17.51 35.67
C GLY A 816 23.97 17.11 34.42
N THR A 817 24.65 16.36 33.56
CA THR A 817 24.04 15.63 32.43
C THR A 817 24.91 14.43 32.14
N CYS A 818 24.30 13.27 31.94
CA CYS A 818 24.95 12.09 31.39
C CYS A 818 24.60 11.86 29.92
N GLY A 819 23.70 12.67 29.34
CA GLY A 819 23.42 12.64 27.91
C GLY A 819 22.74 13.88 27.34
N TYR A 820 23.18 14.30 26.16
CA TYR A 820 22.57 15.41 25.41
C TYR A 820 22.73 15.23 23.90
N VAL A 821 21.86 15.89 23.13
CA VAL A 821 21.98 16.05 21.68
C VAL A 821 22.54 17.42 21.37
N LEU A 822 23.52 17.49 20.48
CA LEU A 822 24.20 18.71 20.09
C LEU A 822 24.13 18.93 18.58
N ARG A 823 23.71 20.13 18.16
CA ARG A 823 23.73 20.53 16.75
C ARG A 823 25.09 21.09 16.35
N PRO A 824 25.50 20.99 15.07
CA PRO A 824 26.72 21.64 14.58
C PRO A 824 26.80 23.13 14.94
N LYS A 825 25.70 23.89 14.78
CA LYS A 825 25.64 25.31 15.18
C LYS A 825 25.77 25.52 16.70
N GLY A 826 25.24 24.61 17.50
CA GLY A 826 25.33 24.68 18.96
C GLY A 826 26.75 24.41 19.43
N ALA A 827 27.42 23.45 18.79
CA ALA A 827 28.82 23.14 19.01
C ALA A 827 29.73 24.34 18.70
N ILE A 828 29.49 25.02 17.56
CA ILE A 828 30.21 26.26 17.20
C ILE A 828 30.05 27.32 18.29
N LYS A 829 28.83 27.54 18.78
CA LYS A 829 28.56 28.50 19.88
C LYS A 829 29.29 28.12 21.16
N LEU A 830 29.25 26.85 21.58
CA LEU A 830 29.97 26.38 22.78
C LEU A 830 31.48 26.62 22.66
N LEU A 831 32.10 26.29 21.53
CA LEU A 831 33.53 26.53 21.30
C LEU A 831 33.88 28.02 21.31
N GLN A 832 33.01 28.88 20.77
CA GLN A 832 33.18 30.34 20.87
C GLN A 832 33.10 30.83 22.32
N LEU A 833 32.17 30.31 23.11
CA LEU A 833 32.05 30.63 24.54
C LEU A 833 33.30 30.18 25.31
N VAL A 834 33.85 29.00 25.01
CA VAL A 834 35.11 28.56 25.63
C VAL A 834 36.25 29.51 25.29
N LYS A 835 36.38 29.92 24.02
CA LYS A 835 37.41 30.87 23.60
C LYS A 835 37.27 32.24 24.27
N GLN A 836 36.04 32.65 24.56
CA GLN A 836 35.74 33.95 25.16
C GLN A 836 35.92 33.95 26.68
N PHE A 837 35.49 32.90 27.37
CA PHE A 837 35.36 32.90 28.83
C PHE A 837 36.27 31.90 29.55
N GLY A 838 36.78 30.88 28.85
CA GLY A 838 37.41 29.71 29.45
C GLY A 838 36.42 28.84 30.24
N ILE A 839 36.84 27.63 30.58
CA ILE A 839 36.08 26.69 31.42
C ILE A 839 36.67 26.74 32.84
N LYS A 840 36.01 27.44 33.75
CA LYS A 840 36.48 27.69 35.14
C LYS A 840 35.91 26.72 36.20
N GLN A 841 35.02 25.84 35.76
CA GLN A 841 34.17 24.96 36.56
C GLN A 841 34.00 23.61 35.84
N PRO A 842 33.35 22.61 36.45
CA PRO A 842 32.90 21.42 35.72
C PRO A 842 32.16 21.78 34.40
N VAL A 843 32.32 20.95 33.37
CA VAL A 843 31.90 21.30 32.00
C VAL A 843 30.38 21.44 31.85
N ASP A 844 29.62 20.62 32.57
CA ASP A 844 28.18 20.70 32.68
C ASP A 844 27.76 22.05 33.31
N HIS A 845 28.43 22.47 34.38
CA HIS A 845 28.21 23.79 34.98
C HIS A 845 28.55 24.92 34.00
N PHE A 846 29.61 24.76 33.19
CA PHE A 846 29.96 25.74 32.15
C PHE A 846 28.84 25.85 31.11
N MET A 847 28.27 24.73 30.64
CA MET A 847 27.16 24.74 29.70
C MET A 847 25.92 25.45 30.28
N ILE A 848 25.56 25.13 31.54
CA ILE A 848 24.35 25.68 32.17
C ILE A 848 24.46 27.19 32.40
N ASP A 849 25.66 27.69 32.74
CA ASP A 849 25.89 29.12 32.97
C ASP A 849 25.72 29.99 31.71
N HIS A 850 25.54 29.36 30.55
CA HIS A 850 25.33 30.02 29.25
C HIS A 850 23.96 29.72 28.62
N PHE A 851 22.98 29.22 29.38
CA PHE A 851 21.60 29.04 28.90
C PHE A 851 20.88 30.36 28.57
N ASP A 852 21.41 31.50 29.01
CA ASP A 852 20.95 32.83 28.59
C ASP A 852 21.35 33.18 27.15
N THR A 853 22.42 32.54 26.66
CA THR A 853 23.05 32.74 25.35
C THR A 853 22.69 31.63 24.36
N LEU A 854 22.57 30.39 24.83
CA LEU A 854 22.20 29.22 24.05
C LEU A 854 20.68 28.99 24.07
N CYS A 855 20.11 28.47 22.99
CA CYS A 855 18.74 27.98 22.99
C CYS A 855 18.75 26.49 23.38
N VAL A 856 18.44 26.18 24.64
CA VAL A 856 18.60 24.83 25.19
C VAL A 856 17.25 24.22 25.53
N TYR A 857 17.01 23.01 25.03
CA TYR A 857 15.82 22.20 25.31
C TYR A 857 16.17 21.06 26.28
N LYS A 858 15.17 20.48 26.93
CA LYS A 858 15.27 19.24 27.73
C LYS A 858 14.08 18.32 27.48
N THR A 859 14.32 17.02 27.53
CA THR A 859 13.25 16.00 27.47
C THR A 859 12.56 15.84 28.82
N VAL A 860 11.24 15.72 28.83
CA VAL A 860 10.42 15.45 30.02
C VAL A 860 9.39 14.35 29.69
N PRO A 861 9.49 13.14 30.26
CA PRO A 861 10.49 12.70 31.23
C PRO A 861 11.89 12.57 30.62
N HIS A 862 12.89 12.42 31.47
CA HIS A 862 14.26 12.12 31.02
C HIS A 862 14.29 10.80 30.24
N LEU A 863 15.08 10.78 29.17
CA LEU A 863 15.31 9.57 28.37
C LEU A 863 16.53 8.79 28.83
N VAL A 864 17.41 9.46 29.57
CA VAL A 864 18.59 8.85 30.16
C VAL A 864 18.70 9.24 31.63
N THR A 865 19.40 8.41 32.40
CA THR A 865 19.68 8.68 33.82
C THR A 865 21.08 8.21 34.16
N SER A 866 21.62 8.66 35.28
CA SER A 866 22.83 8.10 35.89
C SER A 866 22.61 7.97 37.39
N THR A 867 23.54 7.33 38.10
CA THR A 867 23.40 7.21 39.55
C THR A 867 23.78 8.54 40.20
N ILE A 868 22.83 9.17 40.92
CA ILE A 868 23.07 10.47 41.57
C ILE A 868 24.13 10.33 42.68
N TYR A 869 25.06 11.29 42.69
CA TYR A 869 26.08 11.45 43.72
C TYR A 869 25.51 11.60 45.14
N GLY A 870 26.20 11.04 46.15
CA GLY A 870 25.85 11.18 47.58
C GLY A 870 25.32 9.89 48.24
N ILE A 871 25.14 8.83 47.46
CA ILE A 871 24.83 7.48 47.94
C ILE A 871 26.14 6.67 47.97
N ASN A 872 26.48 6.08 49.12
CA ASN A 872 27.75 5.38 49.34
C ASN A 872 28.07 4.36 48.22
N GLY A 873 29.22 4.53 47.55
CA GLY A 873 29.80 3.52 46.65
C GLY A 873 29.78 3.83 45.14
N THR A 874 29.44 5.04 44.71
CA THR A 874 29.50 5.43 43.29
C THR A 874 30.95 5.52 42.80
N ASP A 875 31.35 4.57 41.96
CA ASP A 875 32.59 4.60 41.18
C ASP A 875 32.46 5.72 40.14
N THR A 876 33.28 6.78 40.20
CA THR A 876 33.42 7.81 39.13
C THR A 876 34.88 8.27 39.00
N ASP A 877 35.42 8.30 37.78
CA ASP A 877 36.81 8.75 37.52
C ASP A 877 36.96 10.28 37.58
N ILE A 878 35.86 11.02 37.38
CA ILE A 878 35.83 12.49 37.48
C ILE A 878 35.94 12.92 38.94
N GLN A 879 35.20 12.27 39.86
CA GLN A 879 35.10 12.71 41.24
C GLN A 879 36.12 12.02 42.17
N ASN A 880 36.60 10.81 41.83
CA ASN A 880 37.64 10.11 42.62
C ASN A 880 39.07 10.52 42.22
N CYS A 881 39.27 11.27 41.13
CA CYS A 881 40.58 11.75 40.71
C CYS A 881 40.80 13.21 41.17
N THR A 882 41.13 13.38 42.46
CA THR A 882 41.46 14.68 43.08
C THR A 882 42.91 15.12 42.86
N THR A 883 43.66 14.42 42.00
CA THR A 883 45.02 14.81 41.63
C THR A 883 44.99 16.16 40.93
N VAL A 884 45.67 17.15 41.50
CA VAL A 884 45.79 18.49 40.92
C VAL A 884 46.86 18.46 39.84
N ILE A 885 46.53 18.93 38.63
CA ILE A 885 47.52 19.13 37.58
C ILE A 885 48.38 20.35 37.95
N PRO A 886 49.71 20.22 38.04
CA PRO A 886 50.59 21.36 38.26
C PRO A 886 50.40 22.38 37.14
N HIS A 887 50.14 23.64 37.49
CA HIS A 887 49.87 24.76 36.59
C HIS A 887 50.85 25.90 36.86
#